data_AF-A0A420MIF0-F1
#
_entry.id   AF-A0A420MIF0-F1
#
_cell.length_a   1.000
_cell.length_b   1.000
_cell.length_c   1.000
_cell.angle_alpha   90.00
_cell.angle_beta   90.00
_cell.angle_gamma   90.00
#
_symmetry.space_group_name_H-M   'P 1'
#
loop_
_entity.id
_entity.type
_entity.pdbx_description
1 polymer ?
#
loop_
_entity_poly.entity_id
_entity_poly.type
_entity_poly.pdbx_seq_one_letter_code
_entity_poly.pdbx_strand_id
1 'polypeptide(L)'
;MSSNWEMAGSAKRRAILGAIPEEWRLREPLPPAGECPDITGTFLHRYLTDVEIAITEMDAKDLAGATTTGKLSAEEVVKAFSHRAALAHQMTNCLHEYFYDAALADAKKLDEYFRIHGKPLGPLHGIPVSLKDQCHVKGVETTMGYVGWIGTFQGQKNSPKYKNVESVIVTALRNAGAILYVKTSVPHTVLIGETVNNIIEYTWNPRNRLLSAGGSSGGEGALIALKGSLVGIGTDIGGSIRIPSSFCGFYGLKPSHGRLPYQGMAISIDGQITIPSVVGPMAASVSGLGLVTKALLKEEPWLYDPNVLELPWRASQYDAMAKIIADANVGHGRLAFGIIEHDGVVAPHPPVKRALRIVVNTLEKLGHQIIRWTPPSHELGVRLALTAWIYDGGVDVHHHMGLAHEPIPDVLARTYGTKPLRQFNASEIHRNNVLLREWRKAYLDYWNSTSNLTGTGRPVDAVICPVAPFCAVRPTVGKSGDPPSLQDSDCSYASALSLNELQKLAPSTNTTLLDPDLALTYGTTLGSVRLRERIAELHSSPEVELTAANVVITPGSSMANHLVLATLCGPGDHIICQYPTFGPLYLLPKHSGVDVSLWGLKEADGWSLDLEELASMIKPNTKVIIICNPNNPTGTVIPRDILEQVLALAQKNNIVVFSDEVFSPLFHTKDQAPPLVSLGSPRTLSTGSLSKAYALPGIRIGWVVSQDKEIIHRVSALRDYTTISVSLLDDSVAAFALSKEVLPQLMERNLRLCAESITLLDEFVKRNAQRCRWTKPKGSGVAFVQILNKDRSASDDLVFSKKLVEEAGITVIPGSYSFAEEGANDLKVYLRIEIGSPDRLREALVAIEEFVHKYDFF
;
A
#
# COMPACT_ATOMS: atom_id res chain seq x y z
N MET A 1 -8.51 -8.50 31.97
CA MET A 1 -9.03 -7.20 32.44
C MET A 1 -8.83 -6.24 31.28
N SER A 2 -9.90 -5.72 30.65
CA SER A 2 -9.74 -4.75 29.56
C SER A 2 -8.97 -3.53 30.06
N SER A 3 -8.04 -3.04 29.27
CA SER A 3 -7.22 -1.90 29.62
C SER A 3 -8.08 -0.63 29.78
N ASN A 4 -7.67 0.30 30.65
CA ASN A 4 -8.45 1.49 31.01
C ASN A 4 -8.81 2.36 29.78
N TRP A 5 -7.95 2.40 28.77
CA TRP A 5 -8.19 3.22 27.57
C TRP A 5 -9.31 2.67 26.68
N GLU A 6 -9.45 1.35 26.54
CA GLU A 6 -10.50 0.73 25.70
C GLU A 6 -11.89 1.12 26.21
N MET A 7 -12.08 1.06 27.53
CA MET A 7 -13.35 1.45 28.16
C MET A 7 -13.63 2.95 27.99
N ALA A 8 -12.63 3.81 28.18
CA ALA A 8 -12.78 5.25 28.05
C ALA A 8 -13.06 5.68 26.59
N GLY A 9 -12.33 5.15 25.62
CA GLY A 9 -12.56 5.37 24.19
C GLY A 9 -13.95 4.90 23.76
N SER A 10 -14.35 3.69 24.18
CA SER A 10 -15.69 3.14 23.92
C SER A 10 -16.81 3.96 24.57
N ALA A 11 -16.60 4.44 25.81
CA ALA A 11 -17.55 5.32 26.48
C ALA A 11 -17.71 6.67 25.76
N LYS A 12 -16.60 7.27 25.30
CA LYS A 12 -16.62 8.49 24.51
C LYS A 12 -17.36 8.29 23.18
N ARG A 13 -17.11 7.19 22.47
CA ARG A 13 -17.82 6.85 21.23
C ARG A 13 -19.33 6.73 21.45
N ARG A 14 -19.75 6.03 22.51
CA ARG A 14 -21.17 5.94 22.89
C ARG A 14 -21.76 7.31 23.23
N ALA A 15 -21.01 8.19 23.90
CA ALA A 15 -21.46 9.54 24.21
C ALA A 15 -21.71 10.38 22.94
N ILE A 16 -20.86 10.25 21.92
CA ILE A 16 -21.04 10.93 20.63
C ILE A 16 -22.33 10.45 19.94
N LEU A 17 -22.53 9.12 19.86
CA LEU A 17 -23.77 8.55 19.30
C LEU A 17 -25.01 8.92 20.16
N GLY A 18 -24.86 8.97 21.48
CA GLY A 18 -25.90 9.35 22.41
C GLY A 18 -26.37 10.80 22.27
N ALA A 19 -25.50 11.69 21.79
CA ALA A 19 -25.82 13.09 21.51
C ALA A 19 -26.67 13.27 20.25
N ILE A 20 -26.79 12.25 19.39
CA ILE A 20 -27.67 12.28 18.22
C ILE A 20 -29.13 12.07 18.68
N PRO A 21 -30.08 12.96 18.28
CA PRO A 21 -31.51 12.78 18.52
C PRO A 21 -32.00 11.40 18.07
N GLU A 22 -32.89 10.78 18.85
CA GLU A 22 -33.33 9.41 18.61
C GLU A 22 -33.99 9.24 17.23
N GLU A 23 -34.74 10.25 16.79
CA GLU A 23 -35.38 10.29 15.48
C GLU A 23 -34.41 10.33 14.30
N TRP A 24 -33.14 10.71 14.51
CA TRP A 24 -32.09 10.80 13.49
C TRP A 24 -31.14 9.60 13.49
N ARG A 25 -31.38 8.61 14.37
CA ARG A 25 -30.58 7.39 14.42
C ARG A 25 -30.99 6.41 13.32
N LEU A 26 -30.00 5.82 12.66
CA LEU A 26 -30.23 4.77 11.68
C LEU A 26 -30.91 3.57 12.37
N ARG A 27 -32.06 3.17 11.84
CA ARG A 27 -32.83 2.02 12.36
C ARG A 27 -32.32 0.69 11.84
N GLU A 28 -31.69 0.72 10.68
CA GLU A 28 -31.18 -0.46 9.98
C GLU A 28 -29.66 -0.30 9.78
N PRO A 29 -28.90 -1.41 9.85
CA PRO A 29 -27.48 -1.37 9.53
C PRO A 29 -27.27 -1.00 8.07
N LEU A 30 -26.15 -0.35 7.77
CA LEU A 30 -25.75 -0.12 6.39
C LEU A 30 -25.49 -1.46 5.68
N PRO A 31 -25.75 -1.53 4.36
CA PRO A 31 -25.30 -2.67 3.56
C PRO A 31 -23.78 -2.88 3.69
N PRO A 32 -23.28 -4.10 3.45
CA PRO A 32 -21.85 -4.36 3.37
C PRO A 32 -21.14 -3.37 2.44
N ALA A 33 -19.94 -2.93 2.80
CA ALA A 33 -19.18 -1.95 2.00
C ALA A 33 -18.84 -2.44 0.59
N GLY A 34 -18.72 -3.76 0.38
CA GLY A 34 -18.53 -4.35 -0.94
C GLY A 34 -19.74 -4.24 -1.88
N GLU A 35 -20.96 -4.25 -1.31
CA GLU A 35 -22.21 -4.14 -2.09
C GLU A 35 -22.60 -2.68 -2.34
N CYS A 36 -22.31 -1.79 -1.39
CA CYS A 36 -22.56 -0.36 -1.50
C CYS A 36 -21.32 0.45 -1.11
N PRO A 37 -20.31 0.57 -1.99
CA PRO A 37 -19.10 1.33 -1.68
C PRO A 37 -19.36 2.82 -1.54
N ASP A 38 -20.12 3.43 -2.47
CA ASP A 38 -20.44 4.86 -2.45
C ASP A 38 -21.77 5.11 -1.75
N ILE A 39 -21.74 5.86 -0.64
CA ILE A 39 -22.91 6.25 0.15
C ILE A 39 -23.27 7.73 -0.02
N THR A 40 -22.66 8.43 -0.97
CA THR A 40 -22.99 9.82 -1.30
C THR A 40 -24.23 9.92 -2.20
N GLY A 41 -24.72 11.15 -2.40
CA GLY A 41 -25.82 11.43 -3.33
C GLY A 41 -27.07 10.60 -3.05
N THR A 42 -27.52 9.85 -4.06
CA THR A 42 -28.77 9.09 -4.07
C THR A 42 -28.90 8.07 -2.94
N PHE A 43 -27.80 7.58 -2.38
CA PHE A 43 -27.87 6.69 -1.22
C PHE A 43 -28.31 7.46 0.03
N LEU A 44 -27.59 8.54 0.37
CA LEU A 44 -27.88 9.37 1.52
C LEU A 44 -29.23 10.09 1.42
N HIS A 45 -29.66 10.48 0.21
CA HIS A 45 -30.95 11.15 -0.03
C HIS A 45 -32.16 10.37 0.50
N ARG A 46 -32.07 9.04 0.62
CA ARG A 46 -33.15 8.18 1.15
C ARG A 46 -33.47 8.45 2.61
N TYR A 47 -32.57 9.12 3.33
CA TYR A 47 -32.68 9.44 4.74
C TYR A 47 -33.00 10.92 5.00
N LEU A 48 -33.19 11.71 3.94
CA LEU A 48 -33.39 13.15 4.01
C LEU A 48 -34.71 13.54 3.33
N THR A 49 -35.30 14.64 3.79
CA THR A 49 -36.42 15.28 3.09
C THR A 49 -35.93 16.12 1.90
N ASP A 50 -36.81 16.39 0.94
CA ASP A 50 -36.48 17.24 -0.21
C ASP A 50 -36.03 18.64 0.21
N VAL A 51 -36.58 19.18 1.30
CA VAL A 51 -36.19 20.47 1.87
C VAL A 51 -34.76 20.42 2.43
N GLU A 52 -34.41 19.36 3.16
CA GLU A 52 -33.05 19.19 3.68
C GLU A 52 -32.03 19.03 2.56
N ILE A 53 -32.37 18.27 1.52
CA ILE A 53 -31.51 18.11 0.33
C ILE A 53 -31.31 19.48 -0.34
N ALA A 54 -32.39 20.23 -0.58
CA ALA A 54 -32.32 21.55 -1.20
C ALA A 54 -31.47 22.54 -0.41
N ILE A 55 -31.54 22.54 0.93
CA ILE A 55 -30.72 23.41 1.79
C ILE A 55 -29.25 22.97 1.81
N THR A 56 -28.99 21.68 2.02
CA THR A 56 -27.63 21.17 2.25
C THR A 56 -26.80 21.02 0.98
N GLU A 57 -27.41 21.14 -0.20
CA GLU A 57 -26.73 21.07 -1.50
C GLU A 57 -26.58 22.43 -2.20
N MET A 58 -27.00 23.53 -1.55
CA MET A 58 -26.70 24.89 -2.03
C MET A 58 -25.19 25.15 -2.03
N ASP A 59 -24.74 26.08 -2.89
CA ASP A 59 -23.41 26.65 -2.73
C ASP A 59 -23.34 27.46 -1.43
N ALA A 60 -22.19 27.43 -0.75
CA ALA A 60 -22.01 28.17 0.51
C ALA A 60 -22.27 29.67 0.36
N LYS A 61 -21.96 30.27 -0.79
CA LYS A 61 -22.24 31.68 -1.07
C LYS A 61 -23.74 31.95 -1.21
N ASP A 62 -24.46 31.04 -1.87
CA ASP A 62 -25.90 31.18 -2.09
C ASP A 62 -26.67 30.94 -0.79
N LEU A 63 -26.25 29.97 0.02
CA LEU A 63 -26.80 29.75 1.35
C LEU A 63 -26.59 30.96 2.26
N ALA A 64 -25.38 31.54 2.26
CA ALA A 64 -25.10 32.80 2.97
C ALA A 64 -25.97 33.94 2.45
N GLY A 65 -26.20 34.03 1.14
CA GLY A 65 -27.15 34.98 0.56
C GLY A 65 -28.58 34.78 1.05
N ALA A 66 -29.04 33.53 1.13
CA ALA A 66 -30.40 33.21 1.59
C ALA A 66 -30.62 33.54 3.07
N THR A 67 -29.66 33.25 3.94
CA THR A 67 -29.77 33.56 5.38
C THR A 67 -29.58 35.06 5.65
N THR A 68 -28.65 35.73 4.95
CA THR A 68 -28.41 37.18 5.13
C THR A 68 -29.53 38.07 4.60
N THR A 69 -30.41 37.53 3.75
CA THR A 69 -31.62 38.21 3.26
C THR A 69 -32.90 37.78 3.98
N GLY A 70 -32.81 36.84 4.92
CA GLY A 70 -33.97 36.29 5.63
C GLY A 70 -34.86 35.37 4.79
N LYS A 71 -34.39 34.92 3.61
CA LYS A 71 -35.10 33.93 2.78
C LYS A 71 -35.15 32.55 3.44
N LEU A 72 -34.10 32.19 4.18
CA LEU A 72 -34.04 31.03 5.05
C LEU A 72 -33.66 31.49 6.45
N SER A 73 -34.27 30.91 7.48
CA SER A 73 -33.85 31.13 8.86
C SER A 73 -32.59 30.32 9.19
N ALA A 74 -31.80 30.80 10.15
CA ALA A 74 -30.68 30.07 10.69
C ALA A 74 -31.13 28.74 11.34
N GLU A 75 -32.30 28.71 11.96
CA GLU A 75 -32.89 27.51 12.56
C GLU A 75 -33.17 26.42 11.51
N GLU A 76 -33.80 26.76 10.39
CA GLU A 76 -34.03 25.82 9.28
C GLU A 76 -32.72 25.24 8.74
N VAL A 77 -31.72 26.10 8.54
CA VAL A 77 -30.42 25.70 8.01
C VAL A 77 -29.70 24.77 8.97
N VAL A 78 -29.55 25.14 10.24
CA VAL A 78 -28.86 24.31 11.23
C VAL A 78 -29.52 22.97 11.41
N LYS A 79 -30.86 22.92 11.46
CA LYS A 79 -31.59 21.65 11.60
C LYS A 79 -31.27 20.70 10.44
N ALA A 80 -31.29 21.19 9.20
CA ALA A 80 -30.99 20.39 8.01
C ALA A 80 -29.54 19.86 8.02
N PHE A 81 -28.56 20.73 8.34
CA PHE A 81 -27.15 20.32 8.40
C PHE A 81 -26.85 19.37 9.57
N SER A 82 -27.46 19.59 10.73
CA SER A 82 -27.28 18.73 11.91
C SER A 82 -27.84 17.33 11.68
N HIS A 83 -29.03 17.20 11.07
CA HIS A 83 -29.57 15.90 10.69
C HIS A 83 -28.64 15.18 9.70
N ARG A 84 -28.20 15.86 8.64
CA ARG A 84 -27.30 15.28 7.64
C ARG A 84 -25.92 14.92 8.23
N ALA A 85 -25.40 15.69 9.18
CA ALA A 85 -24.17 15.38 9.90
C ALA A 85 -24.31 14.19 10.86
N ALA A 86 -25.46 14.03 11.51
CA ALA A 86 -25.76 12.86 12.33
C ALA A 86 -25.75 11.57 11.51
N LEU A 87 -26.36 11.60 10.31
CA LEU A 87 -26.29 10.48 9.36
C LEU A 87 -24.84 10.24 8.92
N ALA A 88 -24.12 11.29 8.54
CA ALA A 88 -22.72 11.17 8.12
C ALA A 88 -21.83 10.53 9.18
N HIS A 89 -22.01 10.90 10.44
CA HIS A 89 -21.27 10.29 11.55
C HIS A 89 -21.57 8.81 11.70
N GLN A 90 -22.85 8.43 11.71
CA GLN A 90 -23.24 7.02 11.83
C GLN A 90 -22.75 6.17 10.66
N MET A 91 -22.55 6.77 9.49
CA MET A 91 -22.09 6.06 8.30
C MET A 91 -20.57 6.00 8.14
N THR A 92 -19.82 6.91 8.77
CA THR A 92 -18.36 7.07 8.51
C THR A 92 -17.50 7.31 9.74
N ASN A 93 -18.07 7.45 10.94
CA ASN A 93 -17.38 7.83 12.18
C ASN A 93 -16.62 9.17 12.09
N CYS A 94 -17.15 10.16 11.39
CA CYS A 94 -16.44 11.40 11.07
C CYS A 94 -16.38 12.46 12.20
N LEU A 95 -16.91 12.20 13.39
CA LEU A 95 -17.09 13.20 14.47
C LEU A 95 -16.46 12.77 15.79
N HIS A 96 -15.89 13.74 16.51
CA HIS A 96 -15.50 13.65 17.92
C HIS A 96 -16.52 14.31 18.85
N GLU A 97 -17.29 15.28 18.35
CA GLU A 97 -18.32 15.97 19.11
C GLU A 97 -19.51 16.30 18.21
N TYR A 98 -20.71 16.17 18.77
CA TYR A 98 -21.98 16.56 18.17
C TYR A 98 -22.80 17.32 19.20
N PHE A 99 -23.07 18.60 18.96
CA PHE A 99 -23.67 19.52 19.95
C PHE A 99 -24.79 20.36 19.35
N TYR A 100 -25.76 19.67 18.76
CA TYR A 100 -26.91 20.25 18.06
C TYR A 100 -27.72 21.22 18.93
N ASP A 101 -27.97 20.92 20.21
CA ASP A 101 -28.80 21.80 21.06
C ASP A 101 -28.19 23.20 21.22
N ALA A 102 -26.86 23.27 21.36
CA ALA A 102 -26.15 24.55 21.43
C ALA A 102 -26.20 25.29 20.08
N ALA A 103 -26.06 24.55 18.97
CA ALA A 103 -26.17 25.11 17.62
C ALA A 103 -27.57 25.68 17.35
N LEU A 104 -28.63 24.96 17.76
CA LEU A 104 -30.01 25.39 17.62
C LEU A 104 -30.31 26.64 18.47
N ALA A 105 -29.77 26.70 19.69
CA ALA A 105 -29.90 27.89 20.54
C ALA A 105 -29.20 29.11 19.92
N ASP A 106 -28.05 28.93 19.29
CA ASP A 106 -27.34 30.01 18.60
C ASP A 106 -28.04 30.42 17.31
N ALA A 107 -28.63 29.48 16.57
CA ALA A 107 -29.47 29.76 15.41
C ALA A 107 -30.65 30.68 15.76
N LYS A 108 -31.38 30.34 16.82
CA LYS A 108 -32.52 31.15 17.32
C LYS A 108 -32.12 32.56 17.71
N LYS A 109 -30.93 32.74 18.30
CA LYS A 109 -30.40 34.08 18.64
C LYS A 109 -30.09 34.89 17.38
N LEU A 110 -29.56 34.24 16.34
CA LEU A 110 -29.25 34.91 15.07
C LEU A 110 -30.53 35.31 14.33
N ASP A 111 -31.54 34.45 14.30
CA ASP A 111 -32.85 34.79 13.73
C ASP A 111 -33.52 35.94 14.47
N GLU A 112 -33.47 35.93 15.81
CA GLU A 112 -33.97 37.03 16.62
C GLU A 112 -33.20 38.34 16.40
N TYR A 113 -31.86 38.27 16.30
CA TYR A 113 -31.02 39.41 15.94
C TYR A 113 -31.45 39.99 14.58
N PHE A 114 -31.60 39.14 13.57
CA PHE A 114 -32.04 39.57 12.24
C PHE A 114 -33.41 40.23 12.28
N ARG A 115 -34.36 39.64 13.01
CA ARG A 115 -35.71 40.17 13.21
C ARG A 115 -35.71 41.55 13.89
N ILE A 116 -34.88 41.75 14.92
CA ILE A 116 -34.79 43.02 15.67
C ILE A 116 -34.07 44.09 14.86
N HIS A 117 -32.96 43.76 14.21
CA HIS A 117 -32.05 44.74 13.60
C HIS A 117 -32.26 44.94 12.10
N GLY A 118 -33.02 44.07 11.43
CA GLY A 118 -33.27 44.12 9.99
C GLY A 118 -32.03 43.89 9.11
N LYS A 119 -30.96 43.32 9.67
CA LYS A 119 -29.68 43.06 8.99
C LYS A 119 -28.97 41.84 9.59
N PRO A 120 -28.14 41.13 8.81
CA PRO A 120 -27.35 40.02 9.33
C PRO A 120 -26.29 40.50 10.33
N LEU A 121 -25.91 39.61 11.26
CA LEU A 121 -24.80 39.85 12.19
C LEU A 121 -23.46 40.01 11.45
N GLY A 122 -23.24 39.20 10.42
CA GLY A 122 -22.01 39.18 9.65
C GLY A 122 -22.14 38.39 8.34
N PRO A 123 -21.04 38.26 7.57
CA PRO A 123 -21.06 37.63 6.24
C PRO A 123 -21.34 36.12 6.26
N LEU A 124 -21.25 35.47 7.42
CA LEU A 124 -21.53 34.04 7.62
C LEU A 124 -22.80 33.81 8.44
N HIS A 125 -23.68 34.81 8.55
CA HIS A 125 -24.90 34.74 9.36
C HIS A 125 -25.70 33.46 9.04
N GLY A 126 -25.90 32.61 10.06
CA GLY A 126 -26.68 31.39 9.94
C GLY A 126 -25.98 30.22 9.25
N ILE A 127 -24.69 30.35 8.90
CA ILE A 127 -23.95 29.31 8.17
C ILE A 127 -23.34 28.29 9.15
N PRO A 128 -23.69 26.99 9.07
CA PRO A 128 -23.05 25.95 9.85
C PRO A 128 -21.61 25.72 9.40
N VAL A 129 -20.66 25.71 10.34
CA VAL A 129 -19.23 25.47 10.09
C VAL A 129 -18.75 24.31 10.95
N SER A 130 -18.16 23.31 10.30
CA SER A 130 -17.52 22.18 10.97
C SER A 130 -16.09 22.52 11.40
N LEU A 131 -15.64 21.94 12.50
CA LEU A 131 -14.32 22.22 13.06
C LEU A 131 -13.55 20.92 13.29
N LYS A 132 -12.32 20.84 12.79
CA LYS A 132 -11.38 19.81 13.22
C LYS A 132 -11.23 19.82 14.75
N ASP A 133 -11.11 18.66 15.39
CA ASP A 133 -10.97 18.49 16.86
C ASP A 133 -9.64 19.00 17.46
N GLN A 134 -9.12 20.09 16.91
CA GLN A 134 -8.09 20.96 17.46
C GLN A 134 -8.67 22.30 17.93
N CYS A 135 -9.85 22.69 17.43
CA CYS A 135 -10.51 23.92 17.84
C CYS A 135 -11.13 23.75 19.24
N HIS A 136 -10.74 24.62 20.17
CA HIS A 136 -11.42 24.74 21.45
C HIS A 136 -12.67 25.58 21.27
N VAL A 137 -13.82 24.98 21.59
CA VAL A 137 -15.13 25.62 21.60
C VAL A 137 -15.63 25.59 23.03
N LYS A 138 -16.05 26.73 23.58
CA LYS A 138 -16.54 26.80 24.96
C LYS A 138 -17.74 25.87 25.14
N GLY A 139 -17.75 25.11 26.23
CA GLY A 139 -18.74 24.08 26.55
C GLY A 139 -18.49 22.71 25.90
N VAL A 140 -17.56 22.61 24.95
CA VAL A 140 -17.32 21.39 24.16
C VAL A 140 -15.92 20.83 24.44
N GLU A 141 -15.81 19.51 24.59
CA GLU A 141 -14.54 18.85 24.89
C GLU A 141 -13.64 18.80 23.64
N THR A 142 -12.32 18.79 23.81
CA THR A 142 -11.34 18.62 22.73
C THR A 142 -10.40 17.49 23.12
N THR A 143 -10.43 16.37 22.38
CA THR A 143 -9.61 15.20 22.70
C THR A 143 -8.40 15.07 21.77
N MET A 144 -8.48 15.65 20.56
CA MET A 144 -7.46 15.55 19.53
C MET A 144 -7.05 14.10 19.22
N GLY A 145 -7.97 13.15 19.41
CA GLY A 145 -7.74 11.72 19.18
C GLY A 145 -6.95 11.00 20.28
N TYR A 146 -6.61 11.68 21.38
CA TYR A 146 -6.03 11.05 22.56
C TYR A 146 -7.12 10.64 23.56
N VAL A 147 -7.12 9.38 23.97
CA VAL A 147 -7.98 8.88 25.06
C VAL A 147 -7.57 9.54 26.38
N GLY A 148 -6.27 9.77 26.58
CA GLY A 148 -5.75 10.47 27.76
C GLY A 148 -6.24 11.91 27.92
N TRP A 149 -6.87 12.49 26.90
CA TRP A 149 -7.41 13.85 26.94
C TRP A 149 -8.89 13.90 27.32
N ILE A 150 -9.60 12.77 27.33
CA ILE A 150 -11.01 12.70 27.73
C ILE A 150 -11.17 13.18 29.18
N GLY A 151 -12.07 14.14 29.40
CA GLY A 151 -12.34 14.75 30.69
C GLY A 151 -11.26 15.73 31.17
N THR A 152 -10.35 16.18 30.28
CA THR A 152 -9.20 17.01 30.65
C THR A 152 -8.97 18.17 29.69
N PHE A 153 -8.14 19.14 30.09
CA PHE A 153 -7.62 20.14 29.17
C PHE A 153 -6.24 19.72 28.67
N GLN A 154 -6.17 19.15 27.46
CA GLN A 154 -4.91 18.71 26.85
C GLN A 154 -4.10 17.75 27.74
N GLY A 155 -4.79 16.80 28.39
CA GLY A 155 -4.19 15.85 29.33
C GLY A 155 -4.09 16.34 30.78
N GLN A 156 -4.33 17.64 31.03
CA GLN A 156 -4.29 18.22 32.38
C GLN A 156 -5.63 18.04 33.11
N LYS A 157 -5.63 17.18 34.13
CA LYS A 157 -6.80 16.95 35.00
C LYS A 157 -7.11 18.21 35.82
N ASN A 158 -8.40 18.48 36.05
CA ASN A 158 -8.90 19.59 36.88
C ASN A 158 -8.46 21.00 36.42
N SER A 159 -8.02 21.16 35.17
CA SER A 159 -7.65 22.47 34.64
C SER A 159 -8.89 23.37 34.54
N PRO A 160 -8.84 24.62 35.02
CA PRO A 160 -9.95 25.56 34.88
C PRO A 160 -10.26 25.89 33.40
N LYS A 161 -9.33 25.58 32.48
CA LYS A 161 -9.50 25.80 31.05
C LYS A 161 -10.36 24.73 30.36
N TYR A 162 -10.58 23.56 30.98
CA TYR A 162 -11.38 22.48 30.39
C TYR A 162 -12.79 22.99 30.07
N LYS A 163 -13.18 22.92 28.79
CA LYS A 163 -14.44 23.45 28.24
C LYS A 163 -14.71 24.95 28.48
N ASN A 164 -13.73 25.72 28.96
CA ASN A 164 -13.92 27.13 29.34
C ASN A 164 -13.11 28.11 28.49
N VAL A 165 -12.35 27.63 27.52
CA VAL A 165 -11.57 28.45 26.58
C VAL A 165 -12.10 28.30 25.16
N GLU A 166 -11.81 29.32 24.35
CA GLU A 166 -12.20 29.37 22.95
C GLU A 166 -10.99 29.77 22.09
N SER A 167 -10.80 29.11 20.96
CA SER A 167 -9.74 29.46 20.00
C SER A 167 -10.09 30.73 19.23
N VAL A 168 -9.11 31.53 18.83
CA VAL A 168 -9.36 32.79 18.10
C VAL A 168 -10.15 32.56 16.81
N ILE A 169 -9.88 31.47 16.09
CA ILE A 169 -10.62 31.09 14.88
C ILE A 169 -12.11 30.85 15.15
N VAL A 170 -12.44 30.29 16.31
CA VAL A 170 -13.82 29.98 16.72
C VAL A 170 -14.57 31.27 17.03
N THR A 171 -13.95 32.17 17.78
CA THR A 171 -14.52 33.50 18.07
C THR A 171 -14.72 34.31 16.79
N ALA A 172 -13.75 34.31 15.86
CA ALA A 172 -13.88 34.99 14.57
C ALA A 172 -15.05 34.46 13.73
N LEU A 173 -15.25 33.14 13.68
CA LEU A 173 -16.40 32.54 12.99
C LEU A 173 -17.73 32.99 13.61
N ARG A 174 -17.83 32.99 14.95
CA ARG A 174 -19.04 33.43 15.66
C ARG A 174 -19.34 34.91 15.43
N ASN A 175 -18.33 35.78 15.47
CA ASN A 175 -18.48 37.20 15.18
C ASN A 175 -18.97 37.44 13.75
N ALA A 176 -18.48 36.64 12.79
CA ALA A 176 -18.96 36.66 11.42
C ALA A 176 -20.40 36.11 11.25
N GLY A 177 -21.01 35.58 12.31
CA GLY A 177 -22.38 35.05 12.33
C GLY A 177 -22.51 33.56 12.03
N ALA A 178 -21.39 32.82 11.99
CA ALA A 178 -21.41 31.39 11.74
C ALA A 178 -21.88 30.59 12.96
N ILE A 179 -22.43 29.41 12.71
CA ILE A 179 -22.94 28.49 13.73
C ILE A 179 -22.07 27.25 13.80
N LEU A 180 -21.68 26.86 15.00
CA LEU A 180 -20.83 25.71 15.25
C LEU A 180 -21.69 24.60 15.85
N TYR A 181 -21.52 23.38 15.35
CA TYR A 181 -22.45 22.29 15.67
C TYR A 181 -21.79 20.91 15.83
N VAL A 182 -20.58 20.74 15.28
CA VAL A 182 -19.82 19.50 15.36
C VAL A 182 -18.32 19.76 15.47
N LYS A 183 -17.59 18.80 16.03
CA LYS A 183 -16.15 18.69 15.84
C LYS A 183 -15.79 17.37 15.19
N THR A 184 -14.95 17.41 14.17
CA THR A 184 -14.69 16.26 13.31
C THR A 184 -13.50 15.44 13.80
N SER A 185 -13.53 14.15 13.52
CA SER A 185 -12.48 13.20 13.87
C SER A 185 -11.13 13.53 13.24
N VAL A 186 -10.09 13.15 13.97
CA VAL A 186 -8.67 13.28 13.62
C VAL A 186 -7.93 11.99 13.97
N PRO A 187 -6.81 11.64 13.34
CA PRO A 187 -6.00 10.53 13.82
C PRO A 187 -5.35 10.82 15.18
N HIS A 188 -4.81 9.76 15.80
CA HIS A 188 -3.83 9.90 16.89
C HIS A 188 -2.81 10.98 16.53
N THR A 189 -2.56 11.88 17.47
CA THR A 189 -1.54 12.93 17.43
C THR A 189 -1.64 13.95 16.29
N VAL A 190 -2.65 13.84 15.41
CA VAL A 190 -2.79 14.58 14.16
C VAL A 190 -1.63 14.41 13.15
N LEU A 191 -0.68 13.50 13.38
CA LEU A 191 0.54 13.30 12.58
C LEU A 191 0.46 12.07 11.63
N ILE A 192 -0.75 11.62 11.31
CA ILE A 192 -0.99 10.47 10.43
C ILE A 192 -1.78 10.91 9.18
N GLY A 193 -1.43 10.36 8.01
CA GLY A 193 -2.10 10.61 6.72
C GLY A 193 -3.43 9.88 6.50
N GLU A 194 -3.91 9.18 7.52
CA GLU A 194 -5.22 8.50 7.62
C GLU A 194 -5.91 8.98 8.90
N THR A 195 -7.21 8.77 9.05
CA THR A 195 -7.96 9.19 10.25
C THR A 195 -8.38 7.97 11.07
N VAL A 196 -7.54 7.63 12.03
CA VAL A 196 -7.64 6.45 12.91
C VAL A 196 -7.26 6.84 14.34
N ASN A 197 -8.09 6.49 15.32
CA ASN A 197 -7.75 6.62 16.73
C ASN A 197 -8.56 5.67 17.64
N ASN A 198 -8.20 5.59 18.92
CA ASN A 198 -8.85 4.66 19.87
C ASN A 198 -10.26 5.11 20.35
N ILE A 199 -10.70 6.32 20.00
CA ILE A 199 -12.03 6.85 20.28
C ILE A 199 -13.01 6.46 19.16
N ILE A 200 -12.72 6.85 17.91
CA ILE A 200 -13.59 6.66 16.74
C ILE A 200 -13.28 5.42 15.90
N GLU A 201 -12.20 4.71 16.24
CA GLU A 201 -11.60 3.61 15.45
C GLU A 201 -11.10 4.11 14.11
N TYR A 202 -11.98 4.23 13.11
CA TYR A 202 -11.59 4.63 11.77
C TYR A 202 -12.64 5.49 11.10
N THR A 203 -12.20 6.55 10.40
CA THR A 203 -13.07 7.35 9.52
C THR A 203 -12.98 6.89 8.07
N TRP A 204 -14.11 6.41 7.56
CA TRP A 204 -14.21 5.83 6.21
C TRP A 204 -14.51 6.88 5.14
N ASN A 205 -14.01 6.65 3.93
CA ASN A 205 -14.32 7.50 2.79
C ASN A 205 -15.76 7.25 2.30
N PRO A 206 -16.63 8.27 2.24
CA PRO A 206 -18.02 8.05 1.83
C PRO A 206 -18.19 7.78 0.33
N ARG A 207 -17.23 8.15 -0.52
CA ARG A 207 -17.23 7.83 -1.96
C ARG A 207 -16.86 6.38 -2.23
N ASN A 208 -16.18 5.74 -1.28
CA ASN A 208 -15.89 4.32 -1.29
C ASN A 208 -15.53 3.87 0.13
N ARG A 209 -16.47 3.22 0.81
CA ARG A 209 -16.33 2.77 2.22
C ARG A 209 -15.27 1.68 2.42
N LEU A 210 -14.58 1.25 1.38
CA LEU A 210 -13.40 0.39 1.47
C LEU A 210 -12.08 1.18 1.53
N LEU A 211 -12.13 2.50 1.40
CA LEU A 211 -10.97 3.38 1.31
C LEU A 211 -10.87 4.37 2.48
N SER A 212 -9.67 4.89 2.70
CA SER A 212 -9.37 5.92 3.66
C SER A 212 -9.97 7.27 3.27
N ALA A 213 -10.53 7.99 4.25
CA ALA A 213 -10.90 9.40 4.10
C ALA A 213 -9.67 10.33 4.04
N GLY A 214 -8.46 9.80 4.21
CA GLY A 214 -7.23 10.58 4.36
C GLY A 214 -7.11 11.20 5.75
N GLY A 215 -6.07 11.99 5.95
CA GLY A 215 -5.76 12.58 7.25
C GLY A 215 -4.73 13.71 7.15
N SER A 216 -4.57 14.50 8.22
CA SER A 216 -5.21 14.33 9.53
C SER A 216 -6.58 15.01 9.69
N SER A 217 -7.10 15.71 8.68
CA SER A 217 -8.45 16.31 8.71
C SER A 217 -9.50 15.41 8.00
N GLY A 218 -9.43 14.09 8.19
CA GLY A 218 -10.30 13.15 7.47
C GLY A 218 -11.76 13.18 7.91
N GLY A 219 -12.04 13.54 9.17
CA GLY A 219 -13.41 13.78 9.63
C GLY A 219 -14.09 14.92 8.86
N GLU A 220 -13.41 16.05 8.69
CA GLU A 220 -13.87 17.14 7.79
C GLU A 220 -14.12 16.59 6.38
N GLY A 221 -13.20 15.76 5.88
CA GLY A 221 -13.32 15.23 4.52
C GLY A 221 -14.51 14.33 4.29
N ALA A 222 -14.78 13.41 5.22
CA ALA A 222 -15.98 12.55 5.14
C ALA A 222 -17.27 13.37 5.31
N LEU A 223 -17.29 14.32 6.26
CA LEU A 223 -18.48 15.15 6.53
C LEU A 223 -18.85 16.04 5.34
N ILE A 224 -17.88 16.73 4.75
CA ILE A 224 -18.09 17.63 3.60
C ILE A 224 -18.49 16.82 2.35
N ALA A 225 -17.89 15.64 2.14
CA ALA A 225 -18.24 14.79 0.99
C ALA A 225 -19.69 14.26 1.07
N LEU A 226 -20.21 14.06 2.29
CA LEU A 226 -21.62 13.73 2.53
C LEU A 226 -22.52 14.96 2.60
N LYS A 227 -21.99 16.18 2.38
CA LYS A 227 -22.68 17.47 2.53
C LYS A 227 -23.30 17.69 3.91
N GLY A 228 -22.81 16.98 4.92
CA GLY A 228 -23.13 17.27 6.32
C GLY A 228 -22.51 18.58 6.79
N SER A 229 -21.60 19.16 5.99
CA SER A 229 -21.04 20.51 6.08
C SER A 229 -20.75 21.04 4.67
N LEU A 230 -20.89 22.36 4.44
CA LEU A 230 -20.40 23.00 3.21
C LEU A 230 -19.01 23.59 3.37
N VAL A 231 -18.65 23.98 4.58
CA VAL A 231 -17.40 24.65 4.94
C VAL A 231 -16.93 24.19 6.31
N GLY A 232 -15.63 23.95 6.42
CA GLY A 232 -15.02 23.51 7.66
C GLY A 232 -13.60 24.03 7.83
N ILE A 233 -13.07 23.90 9.04
CA ILE A 233 -11.72 24.35 9.40
C ILE A 233 -10.83 23.13 9.66
N GLY A 234 -9.81 22.99 8.83
CA GLY A 234 -8.74 21.99 8.99
C GLY A 234 -7.40 22.61 9.35
N THR A 235 -6.40 21.76 9.52
CA THR A 235 -4.99 22.16 9.71
C THR A 235 -4.09 21.34 8.80
N ASP A 236 -2.92 21.87 8.43
CA ASP A 236 -2.01 21.23 7.48
C ASP A 236 -0.54 21.63 7.75
N ILE A 237 0.27 20.62 8.04
CA ILE A 237 1.74 20.72 8.15
C ILE A 237 2.44 19.92 7.05
N GLY A 238 1.90 18.74 6.71
CA GLY A 238 2.43 17.84 5.67
C GLY A 238 1.45 17.45 4.57
N GLY A 239 0.19 17.91 4.63
CA GLY A 239 -0.86 17.50 3.70
C GLY A 239 -2.28 17.44 4.27
N SER A 240 -2.45 17.68 5.57
CA SER A 240 -3.67 17.33 6.29
C SER A 240 -4.96 18.07 5.91
N ILE A 241 -4.91 19.16 5.13
CA ILE A 241 -6.09 19.74 4.46
C ILE A 241 -6.24 19.12 3.07
N ARG A 242 -5.13 18.99 2.35
CA ARG A 242 -5.10 18.62 0.92
C ARG A 242 -5.39 17.15 0.67
N ILE A 243 -4.82 16.24 1.46
CA ILE A 243 -5.02 14.78 1.35
C ILE A 243 -6.51 14.42 1.47
N PRO A 244 -7.22 14.76 2.56
CA PRO A 244 -8.64 14.42 2.67
C PRO A 244 -9.50 15.13 1.61
N SER A 245 -9.15 16.38 1.21
CA SER A 245 -9.80 17.07 0.10
C SER A 245 -9.73 16.28 -1.20
N SER A 246 -8.53 15.79 -1.54
CA SER A 246 -8.33 14.97 -2.73
C SER A 246 -9.00 13.60 -2.63
N PHE A 247 -9.02 12.98 -1.45
CA PHE A 247 -9.51 11.61 -1.29
C PHE A 247 -11.04 11.54 -1.28
N CYS A 248 -11.72 12.50 -0.65
CA CYS A 248 -13.20 12.49 -0.62
C CYS A 248 -13.83 13.39 -1.70
N GLY A 249 -13.04 14.10 -2.49
CA GLY A 249 -13.48 14.81 -3.70
C GLY A 249 -14.10 16.19 -3.44
N PHE A 250 -13.39 17.05 -2.73
CA PHE A 250 -13.78 18.44 -2.47
C PHE A 250 -12.54 19.37 -2.45
N TYR A 251 -12.71 20.63 -2.06
CA TYR A 251 -11.66 21.65 -2.14
C TYR A 251 -11.08 21.99 -0.76
N GLY A 252 -9.76 22.16 -0.70
CA GLY A 252 -9.07 22.61 0.52
C GLY A 252 -8.06 23.70 0.21
N LEU A 253 -8.01 24.73 1.06
CA LEU A 253 -7.02 25.80 0.96
C LEU A 253 -6.03 25.67 2.11
N LYS A 254 -4.77 25.34 1.79
CA LYS A 254 -3.65 25.46 2.71
C LYS A 254 -3.00 26.84 2.55
N PRO A 255 -3.33 27.86 3.37
CA PRO A 255 -2.77 29.18 3.18
C PRO A 255 -1.28 29.23 3.52
N SER A 256 -0.65 30.37 3.24
CA SER A 256 0.69 30.68 3.77
C SER A 256 0.67 30.69 5.30
N HIS A 257 1.80 30.33 5.92
CA HIS A 257 1.94 30.45 7.36
C HIS A 257 1.72 31.90 7.81
N GLY A 258 1.08 32.07 8.97
CA GLY A 258 0.69 33.36 9.52
C GLY A 258 -0.50 34.02 8.83
N ARG A 259 -1.23 33.34 7.94
CA ARG A 259 -2.40 33.94 7.26
C ARG A 259 -3.70 33.89 8.07
N LEU A 260 -3.91 32.82 8.84
CA LEU A 260 -5.08 32.60 9.68
C LEU A 260 -4.62 32.21 11.09
N PRO A 261 -5.40 32.55 12.13
CA PRO A 261 -4.98 32.38 13.53
C PRO A 261 -4.96 30.92 13.94
N TYR A 262 -3.92 30.56 14.71
CA TYR A 262 -3.76 29.28 15.39
C TYR A 262 -3.94 29.42 16.91
N GLN A 263 -3.91 30.66 17.44
CA GLN A 263 -3.95 30.95 18.88
C GLN A 263 -5.14 30.26 19.57
N GLY A 264 -4.79 29.50 20.63
CA GLY A 264 -5.75 28.77 21.44
C GLY A 264 -6.28 27.49 20.82
N MET A 265 -5.72 26.98 19.71
CA MET A 265 -5.99 25.63 19.21
C MET A 265 -5.04 24.61 19.84
N ALA A 266 -5.50 23.37 19.98
CA ALA A 266 -4.65 22.26 20.39
C ALA A 266 -3.75 21.77 19.23
N ILE A 267 -2.54 21.33 19.55
CA ILE A 267 -1.60 20.75 18.58
C ILE A 267 -0.66 19.77 19.30
N SER A 268 -0.16 18.77 18.59
CA SER A 268 1.03 18.01 19.05
C SER A 268 2.31 18.74 18.66
N ILE A 269 3.41 18.40 19.33
CA ILE A 269 4.73 19.03 19.15
C ILE A 269 4.67 20.57 19.23
N ASP A 270 3.89 21.09 20.19
CA ASP A 270 3.73 22.53 20.38
C ASP A 270 5.09 23.22 20.60
N GLY A 271 5.26 24.40 20.00
CA GLY A 271 6.52 25.13 19.98
C GLY A 271 7.48 24.78 18.81
N GLN A 272 7.15 23.82 17.95
CA GLN A 272 7.92 23.62 16.71
C GLN A 272 7.64 24.74 15.70
N ILE A 273 8.63 25.60 15.46
CA ILE A 273 8.51 26.79 14.59
C ILE A 273 9.27 26.71 13.25
N THR A 274 9.97 25.60 12.98
CA THR A 274 10.79 25.41 11.77
C THR A 274 9.93 25.13 10.53
N ILE A 275 8.95 24.24 10.68
CA ILE A 275 7.90 23.94 9.70
C ILE A 275 6.56 24.05 10.43
N PRO A 276 6.02 25.27 10.59
CA PRO A 276 4.81 25.47 11.36
C PRO A 276 3.59 24.94 10.61
N SER A 277 2.67 24.34 11.36
CA SER A 277 1.32 24.00 10.88
C SER A 277 0.55 25.28 10.51
N VAL A 278 -0.45 25.15 9.63
CA VAL A 278 -1.37 26.25 9.30
C VAL A 278 -2.81 25.83 9.46
N VAL A 279 -3.68 26.78 9.82
CA VAL A 279 -5.14 26.64 9.78
C VAL A 279 -5.63 27.05 8.40
N GLY A 280 -6.60 26.32 7.84
CA GLY A 280 -7.17 26.65 6.53
C GLY A 280 -8.57 26.10 6.32
N PRO A 281 -9.38 26.74 5.46
CA PRO A 281 -10.73 26.28 5.18
C PRO A 281 -10.73 25.08 4.22
N MET A 282 -11.73 24.24 4.39
CA MET A 282 -12.12 23.12 3.55
C MET A 282 -13.56 23.36 3.12
N ALA A 283 -13.91 23.11 1.86
CA ALA A 283 -15.25 23.41 1.37
C ALA A 283 -15.69 22.52 0.22
N ALA A 284 -17.01 22.38 0.08
CA ALA A 284 -17.66 21.72 -1.05
C ALA A 284 -17.44 22.44 -2.40
N SER A 285 -17.04 23.72 -2.37
CA SER A 285 -16.81 24.57 -3.54
C SER A 285 -15.67 25.57 -3.34
N VAL A 286 -15.10 26.06 -4.44
CA VAL A 286 -14.05 27.09 -4.43
C VAL A 286 -14.59 28.43 -3.89
N SER A 287 -15.84 28.78 -4.19
CA SER A 287 -16.51 29.97 -3.64
C SER A 287 -16.64 29.91 -2.12
N GLY A 288 -16.92 28.73 -1.55
CA GLY A 288 -16.95 28.51 -0.10
C GLY A 288 -15.60 28.81 0.57
N LEU A 289 -14.48 28.38 -0.04
CA LEU A 289 -13.14 28.71 0.44
C LEU A 289 -12.92 30.23 0.48
N GLY A 290 -13.32 30.93 -0.58
CA GLY A 290 -13.20 32.39 -0.69
C GLY A 290 -14.06 33.13 0.33
N LEU A 291 -15.33 32.71 0.51
CA LEU A 291 -16.27 33.29 1.45
C LEU A 291 -15.72 33.24 2.89
N VAL A 292 -15.34 32.06 3.36
CA VAL A 292 -14.88 31.87 4.74
C VAL A 292 -13.54 32.56 4.98
N THR A 293 -12.59 32.46 4.03
CA THR A 293 -11.30 33.15 4.16
C THR A 293 -11.48 34.66 4.27
N LYS A 294 -12.35 35.25 3.43
CA LYS A 294 -12.63 36.69 3.45
C LYS A 294 -13.33 37.11 4.74
N ALA A 295 -14.27 36.31 5.23
CA ALA A 295 -14.95 36.56 6.50
C ALA A 295 -13.96 36.56 7.67
N LEU A 296 -13.11 35.53 7.77
CA LEU A 296 -12.12 35.42 8.85
C LEU A 296 -11.10 36.56 8.85
N LEU A 297 -10.60 36.97 7.68
CA LEU A 297 -9.65 38.09 7.59
C LEU A 297 -10.29 39.45 7.88
N LYS A 298 -11.62 39.57 7.77
CA LYS A 298 -12.36 40.78 8.14
C LYS A 298 -12.43 40.98 9.66
N GLU A 299 -12.28 39.90 10.43
CA GLU A 299 -12.23 39.92 11.90
C GLU A 299 -10.85 40.33 12.45
N GLU A 300 -9.94 40.78 11.58
CA GLU A 300 -8.61 41.30 11.94
C GLU A 300 -7.83 40.40 12.92
N PRO A 301 -7.66 39.10 12.60
CA PRO A 301 -7.14 38.11 13.55
C PRO A 301 -5.73 38.40 14.07
N TRP A 302 -4.95 39.24 13.38
CA TRP A 302 -3.64 39.74 13.83
C TRP A 302 -3.70 40.56 15.13
N LEU A 303 -4.88 41.07 15.53
CA LEU A 303 -5.07 41.73 16.83
C LEU A 303 -5.18 40.74 18.00
N TYR A 304 -5.35 39.44 17.72
CA TYR A 304 -5.64 38.41 18.72
C TYR A 304 -4.66 37.22 18.69
N ASP A 305 -3.92 37.06 17.60
CA ASP A 305 -2.86 36.07 17.45
C ASP A 305 -1.56 36.75 16.97
N PRO A 306 -0.50 36.79 17.79
CA PRO A 306 0.74 37.48 17.44
C PRO A 306 1.50 36.84 16.27
N ASN A 307 1.15 35.60 15.88
CA ASN A 307 1.77 34.92 14.74
C ASN A 307 1.05 35.20 13.41
N VAL A 308 -0.06 35.93 13.44
CA VAL A 308 -0.81 36.30 12.23
C VAL A 308 -0.26 37.59 11.65
N LEU A 309 0.05 37.54 10.36
CA LEU A 309 0.47 38.71 9.59
C LEU A 309 -0.73 39.63 9.38
N GLU A 310 -0.52 40.93 9.60
CA GLU A 310 -1.47 42.00 9.28
C GLU A 310 -1.63 42.13 7.76
N LEU A 311 -2.39 41.19 7.18
CA LEU A 311 -2.60 41.08 5.76
C LEU A 311 -4.09 40.81 5.48
N PRO A 312 -4.89 41.89 5.31
CA PRO A 312 -6.30 41.74 4.97
C PRO A 312 -6.50 41.04 3.62
N TRP A 313 -7.76 40.75 3.29
CA TRP A 313 -8.12 40.28 1.95
C TRP A 313 -7.74 41.32 0.90
N ARG A 314 -6.86 40.96 -0.04
CA ARG A 314 -6.39 41.87 -1.09
C ARG A 314 -7.33 41.81 -2.30
N ALA A 315 -8.44 42.53 -2.23
CA ALA A 315 -9.45 42.57 -3.30
C ALA A 315 -8.84 42.96 -4.66
N SER A 316 -7.99 44.00 -4.68
CA SER A 316 -7.32 44.46 -5.91
C SER A 316 -6.51 43.38 -6.62
N GLN A 317 -5.86 42.48 -5.88
CA GLN A 317 -5.08 41.37 -6.46
C GLN A 317 -6.01 40.29 -7.04
N TYR A 318 -7.10 39.99 -6.35
CA TYR A 318 -8.11 39.05 -6.84
C TYR A 318 -8.78 39.59 -8.11
N ASP A 319 -9.19 40.85 -8.10
CA ASP A 319 -9.86 41.52 -9.23
C ASP A 319 -8.92 41.65 -10.44
N ALA A 320 -7.64 41.91 -10.22
CA ALA A 320 -6.64 41.92 -11.28
C ALA A 320 -6.53 40.56 -11.98
N MET A 321 -6.53 39.46 -11.22
CA MET A 321 -6.50 38.11 -11.80
C MET A 321 -7.81 37.76 -12.50
N ALA A 322 -8.95 38.12 -11.91
CA ALA A 322 -10.26 37.94 -12.54
C ALA A 322 -10.35 38.67 -13.89
N LYS A 323 -9.77 39.87 -13.98
CA LYS A 323 -9.66 40.63 -15.23
C LYS A 323 -8.80 39.91 -16.27
N ILE A 324 -7.63 39.36 -15.88
CA ILE A 324 -6.79 38.59 -16.82
C ILE A 324 -7.56 37.40 -17.41
N ILE A 325 -8.34 36.72 -16.57
CA ILE A 325 -9.17 35.58 -16.98
C ILE A 325 -10.32 36.05 -17.90
N ALA A 326 -11.00 37.15 -17.56
CA ALA A 326 -12.10 37.70 -18.35
C ALA A 326 -11.63 38.23 -19.71
N ASP A 327 -10.42 38.78 -19.78
CA ASP A 327 -9.81 39.26 -21.03
C ASP A 327 -9.21 38.12 -21.89
N ALA A 328 -9.15 36.89 -21.38
CA ALA A 328 -8.70 35.72 -22.14
C ALA A 328 -9.85 35.19 -23.02
N ASN A 329 -9.58 35.00 -24.30
CA ASN A 329 -10.51 34.35 -25.23
C ASN A 329 -10.17 32.86 -25.37
N VAL A 330 -11.16 32.06 -25.74
CA VAL A 330 -10.95 30.63 -26.03
C VAL A 330 -9.83 30.47 -27.07
N GLY A 331 -8.79 29.72 -26.73
CA GLY A 331 -7.60 29.51 -27.57
C GLY A 331 -6.50 30.58 -27.44
N HIS A 332 -6.71 31.63 -26.65
CA HIS A 332 -5.75 32.72 -26.41
C HIS A 332 -5.61 33.02 -24.91
N GLY A 333 -5.13 32.03 -24.16
CA GLY A 333 -4.87 32.13 -22.73
C GLY A 333 -3.71 33.10 -22.41
N ARG A 334 -3.77 33.72 -21.24
CA ARG A 334 -2.82 34.76 -20.79
C ARG A 334 -2.03 34.39 -19.52
N LEU A 335 -2.15 33.13 -19.11
CA LEU A 335 -1.55 32.59 -17.88
C LEU A 335 -0.52 31.52 -18.25
N ALA A 336 0.50 31.37 -17.40
CA ALA A 336 1.53 30.35 -17.52
C ALA A 336 1.55 29.45 -16.28
N PHE A 337 1.55 28.14 -16.48
CA PHE A 337 1.51 27.13 -15.43
C PHE A 337 2.74 26.23 -15.47
N GLY A 338 3.40 26.08 -14.31
CA GLY A 338 4.40 25.04 -14.11
C GLY A 338 3.74 23.69 -13.83
N ILE A 339 4.19 22.61 -14.48
CA ILE A 339 3.64 21.26 -14.27
C ILE A 339 4.70 20.36 -13.64
N ILE A 340 4.39 19.82 -12.46
CA ILE A 340 5.16 18.77 -11.80
C ILE A 340 4.46 17.44 -12.08
N GLU A 341 5.05 16.61 -12.95
CA GLU A 341 4.53 15.27 -13.21
C GLU A 341 4.88 14.27 -12.12
N HIS A 342 6.05 14.43 -11.51
CA HIS A 342 6.53 13.71 -10.33
C HIS A 342 7.56 14.58 -9.60
N ASP A 343 7.76 14.34 -8.32
CA ASP A 343 8.71 15.08 -7.47
C ASP A 343 10.16 14.56 -7.58
N GLY A 344 10.36 13.42 -8.25
CA GLY A 344 11.66 12.76 -8.37
C GLY A 344 11.95 11.75 -7.26
N VAL A 345 11.01 11.59 -6.32
CA VAL A 345 11.09 10.67 -5.18
C VAL A 345 10.05 9.56 -5.33
N VAL A 346 8.79 9.90 -5.66
CA VAL A 346 7.67 8.96 -5.79
C VAL A 346 6.96 9.14 -7.14
N ALA A 347 6.80 8.04 -7.87
CA ALA A 347 6.08 8.04 -9.14
C ALA A 347 4.56 7.99 -8.92
N PRO A 348 3.76 8.88 -9.55
CA PRO A 348 2.31 8.81 -9.40
C PRO A 348 1.67 7.61 -10.11
N HIS A 349 0.58 7.11 -9.53
CA HIS A 349 -0.27 6.06 -10.08
C HIS A 349 -0.91 6.50 -11.42
N PRO A 350 -1.25 5.54 -12.31
CA PRO A 350 -1.91 5.83 -13.58
C PRO A 350 -3.13 6.77 -13.52
N PRO A 351 -4.10 6.61 -12.59
CA PRO A 351 -5.24 7.53 -12.48
C PRO A 351 -4.84 8.97 -12.15
N VAL A 352 -3.80 9.17 -11.32
CA VAL A 352 -3.29 10.49 -10.95
C VAL A 352 -2.59 11.14 -12.15
N LYS A 353 -1.75 10.39 -12.87
CA LYS A 353 -1.12 10.83 -14.13
C LYS A 353 -2.18 11.22 -15.17
N ARG A 354 -3.26 10.44 -15.27
CA ARG A 354 -4.38 10.74 -16.17
C ARG A 354 -5.09 12.03 -15.79
N ALA A 355 -5.36 12.25 -14.49
CA ALA A 355 -5.97 13.50 -14.01
C ALA A 355 -5.11 14.72 -14.35
N LEU A 356 -3.78 14.63 -14.15
CA LEU A 356 -2.86 15.70 -14.51
C LEU A 356 -2.89 16.00 -16.02
N ARG A 357 -2.86 14.96 -16.87
CA ARG A 357 -2.98 15.12 -18.34
C ARG A 357 -4.28 15.79 -18.76
N ILE A 358 -5.40 15.47 -18.11
CA ILE A 358 -6.69 16.12 -18.38
C ILE A 358 -6.59 17.63 -18.10
N VAL A 359 -5.98 18.02 -16.98
CA VAL A 359 -5.78 19.44 -16.62
C VAL A 359 -4.86 20.12 -17.62
N VAL A 360 -3.70 19.53 -17.93
CA VAL A 360 -2.73 20.08 -18.90
C VAL A 360 -3.39 20.28 -20.27
N ASN A 361 -4.02 19.25 -20.82
CA ASN A 361 -4.69 19.33 -22.12
C ASN A 361 -5.81 20.39 -22.11
N THR A 362 -6.51 20.57 -20.99
CA THR A 362 -7.56 21.60 -20.87
C THR A 362 -6.96 22.99 -20.87
N LEU A 363 -5.87 23.21 -20.14
CA LEU A 363 -5.17 24.50 -20.08
C LEU A 363 -4.57 24.87 -21.45
N GLU A 364 -3.97 23.91 -22.16
CA GLU A 364 -3.45 24.12 -23.51
C GLU A 364 -4.56 24.46 -24.51
N LYS A 365 -5.71 23.77 -24.44
CA LYS A 365 -6.89 24.08 -25.28
C LYS A 365 -7.44 25.49 -25.02
N LEU A 366 -7.34 25.96 -23.78
CA LEU A 366 -7.69 27.34 -23.42
C LEU A 366 -6.60 28.35 -23.83
N GLY A 367 -5.49 27.88 -24.41
CA GLY A 367 -4.37 28.70 -24.88
C GLY A 367 -3.43 29.17 -23.78
N HIS A 368 -3.50 28.59 -22.57
CA HIS A 368 -2.54 28.89 -21.51
C HIS A 368 -1.18 28.24 -21.80
N GLN A 369 -0.11 28.87 -21.34
CA GLN A 369 1.23 28.35 -21.51
C GLN A 369 1.53 27.30 -20.45
N ILE A 370 2.10 26.18 -20.88
CA ILE A 370 2.54 25.09 -20.01
C ILE A 370 4.06 25.05 -19.99
N ILE A 371 4.63 25.01 -18.78
CA ILE A 371 6.08 24.94 -18.56
C ILE A 371 6.37 23.67 -17.75
N ARG A 372 7.30 22.85 -18.25
CA ARG A 372 7.82 21.72 -17.47
C ARG A 372 8.52 22.26 -16.21
N TRP A 373 8.10 21.79 -15.04
CA TRP A 373 8.65 22.27 -13.78
C TRP A 373 9.84 21.42 -13.33
N THR A 374 11.04 21.99 -13.30
CA THR A 374 12.29 21.35 -12.86
C THR A 374 12.95 22.15 -11.72
N PRO A 375 12.39 22.12 -10.51
CA PRO A 375 12.85 22.94 -9.38
C PRO A 375 14.09 22.33 -8.70
N PRO A 376 14.68 23.02 -7.71
CA PRO A 376 15.61 22.40 -6.77
C PRO A 376 15.04 21.12 -6.13
N SER A 377 15.92 20.18 -5.77
CA SER A 377 15.56 18.83 -5.30
C SER A 377 14.47 18.83 -4.22
N HIS A 378 13.37 18.14 -4.49
CA HIS A 378 12.30 17.89 -3.52
C HIS A 378 12.70 16.86 -2.47
N GLU A 379 13.57 15.90 -2.79
CA GLU A 379 14.14 14.94 -1.83
C GLU A 379 14.83 15.67 -0.67
N LEU A 380 15.63 16.70 -0.98
CA LEU A 380 16.25 17.55 0.03
C LEU A 380 15.18 18.26 0.88
N GLY A 381 14.17 18.84 0.25
CA GLY A 381 13.05 19.50 0.96
C GLY A 381 12.32 18.56 1.92
N VAL A 382 12.03 17.33 1.47
CA VAL A 382 11.39 16.28 2.28
C VAL A 382 12.27 15.91 3.47
N ARG A 383 13.57 15.69 3.25
CA ARG A 383 14.51 15.36 4.34
C ARG A 383 14.57 16.46 5.39
N LEU A 384 14.64 17.73 4.98
CA LEU A 384 14.69 18.87 5.91
C LEU A 384 13.39 19.01 6.70
N ALA A 385 12.24 18.76 6.06
CA ALA A 385 10.93 18.78 6.71
C ALA A 385 10.74 17.64 7.71
N LEU A 386 11.04 16.39 7.31
CA LEU A 386 10.98 15.23 8.19
C LEU A 386 11.90 15.40 9.41
N THR A 387 13.11 15.91 9.21
CA THR A 387 14.05 16.23 10.30
C THR A 387 13.42 17.21 11.30
N ALA A 388 12.74 18.24 10.82
CA ALA A 388 12.09 19.22 11.68
C ALA A 388 10.91 18.66 12.49
N TRP A 389 10.23 17.62 11.99
CA TRP A 389 9.09 16.99 12.68
C TRP A 389 9.48 16.00 13.77
N ILE A 390 10.78 15.68 13.90
CA ILE A 390 11.30 14.72 14.89
C ILE A 390 12.29 15.33 15.88
N TYR A 391 12.39 16.66 15.96
CA TYR A 391 13.36 17.33 16.85
C TYR A 391 13.20 16.95 18.33
N ASP A 392 11.97 16.72 18.80
CA ASP A 392 11.67 16.31 20.17
C ASP A 392 11.86 14.80 20.39
N GLY A 393 12.30 14.04 19.38
CA GLY A 393 12.44 12.59 19.45
C GLY A 393 11.12 11.86 19.74
N GLY A 394 9.96 12.49 19.56
CA GLY A 394 8.65 11.93 19.88
C GLY A 394 8.28 12.00 21.37
N VAL A 395 8.98 12.77 22.20
CA VAL A 395 8.67 12.92 23.63
C VAL A 395 7.21 13.39 23.84
N ASP A 396 6.72 14.34 23.05
CA ASP A 396 5.35 14.85 23.15
C ASP A 396 4.32 13.74 22.86
N VAL A 397 4.51 13.04 21.73
CA VAL A 397 3.66 11.93 21.28
C VAL A 397 3.58 10.84 22.33
N HIS A 398 4.73 10.38 22.83
CA HIS A 398 4.79 9.31 23.83
C HIS A 398 4.21 9.75 25.18
N HIS A 399 4.42 11.01 25.58
CA HIS A 399 3.82 11.54 26.81
C HIS A 399 2.30 11.47 26.76
N HIS A 400 1.68 12.02 25.70
CA HIS A 400 0.22 12.10 25.60
C HIS A 400 -0.45 10.75 25.39
N MET A 401 0.13 9.84 24.59
CA MET A 401 -0.35 8.46 24.47
C MET A 401 -0.23 7.69 25.80
N GLY A 402 0.84 7.97 26.56
CA GLY A 402 1.10 7.35 27.85
C GLY A 402 0.10 7.72 28.96
N LEU A 403 -0.61 8.86 28.84
CA LEU A 403 -1.57 9.32 29.87
C LEU A 403 -2.73 8.33 30.12
N ALA A 404 -3.15 7.61 29.09
CA ALA A 404 -4.15 6.53 29.19
C ALA A 404 -3.54 5.14 28.97
N HIS A 405 -2.22 5.03 28.82
CA HIS A 405 -1.51 3.81 28.42
C HIS A 405 -2.00 3.24 27.08
N GLU A 406 -2.25 4.12 26.12
CA GLU A 406 -2.60 3.71 24.75
C GLU A 406 -1.39 3.08 24.06
N PRO A 407 -1.58 2.00 23.26
CA PRO A 407 -0.51 1.49 22.42
C PRO A 407 -0.15 2.51 21.33
N ILE A 408 1.14 2.64 21.02
CA ILE A 408 1.61 3.45 19.89
C ILE A 408 1.29 2.71 18.59
N PRO A 409 0.49 3.28 17.67
CA PRO A 409 0.22 2.67 16.37
C PRO A 409 1.49 2.50 15.53
N ASP A 410 1.58 1.44 14.73
CA ASP A 410 2.75 1.13 13.89
C ASP A 410 3.19 2.29 13.00
N VAL A 411 2.23 3.03 12.42
CA VAL A 411 2.51 4.19 11.57
C VAL A 411 3.21 5.31 12.32
N LEU A 412 2.91 5.51 13.61
CA LEU A 412 3.61 6.47 14.47
C LEU A 412 4.95 5.89 14.95
N ALA A 413 4.99 4.60 15.29
CA ALA A 413 6.22 3.93 15.72
C ALA A 413 7.32 3.96 14.65
N ARG A 414 6.97 3.95 13.35
CA ARG A 414 7.93 4.11 12.24
C ARG A 414 8.67 5.46 12.27
N THR A 415 8.06 6.51 12.79
CA THR A 415 8.65 7.86 12.84
C THR A 415 9.20 8.20 14.21
N TYR A 416 8.48 7.83 15.28
CA TYR A 416 8.75 8.26 16.65
C TYR A 416 9.22 7.12 17.57
N GLY A 417 9.43 5.91 17.03
CA GLY A 417 9.81 4.72 17.78
C GLY A 417 8.70 4.17 18.67
N THR A 418 8.92 2.99 19.24
CA THR A 418 8.07 2.43 20.30
C THR A 418 8.34 3.06 21.67
N LYS A 419 9.39 3.87 21.77
CA LYS A 419 9.80 4.72 22.89
C LYS A 419 10.41 6.01 22.34
N PRO A 420 10.48 7.10 23.12
CA PRO A 420 11.13 8.33 22.70
C PRO A 420 12.57 8.10 22.21
N LEU A 421 12.91 8.74 21.09
CA LEU A 421 14.24 8.75 20.48
C LEU A 421 15.10 9.90 21.03
N ARG A 422 16.35 9.98 20.57
CA ARG A 422 17.24 11.09 20.93
C ARG A 422 16.67 12.43 20.41
N GLN A 423 16.55 13.39 21.32
CA GLN A 423 16.22 14.78 20.98
C GLN A 423 17.37 15.47 20.25
N PHE A 424 17.02 16.37 19.33
CA PHE A 424 17.97 17.25 18.65
C PHE A 424 18.37 18.40 19.57
N ASN A 425 19.64 18.77 19.55
CA ASN A 425 20.12 19.96 20.27
C ASN A 425 19.96 21.24 19.42
N ALA A 426 20.11 22.40 20.06
CA ALA A 426 19.93 23.69 19.40
C ALA A 426 20.82 23.89 18.17
N SER A 427 22.09 23.42 18.22
CA SER A 427 23.01 23.53 17.08
C SER A 427 22.59 22.69 15.89
N GLU A 428 22.03 21.51 16.12
CA GLU A 428 21.49 20.65 15.06
C GLU A 428 20.25 21.28 14.43
N ILE A 429 19.35 21.82 15.25
CA ILE A 429 18.15 22.56 14.79
C ILE A 429 18.56 23.78 13.97
N HIS A 430 19.50 24.59 14.46
CA HIS A 430 20.01 25.77 13.75
C HIS A 430 20.60 25.41 12.39
N ARG A 431 21.37 24.32 12.31
CA ARG A 431 21.93 23.84 11.05
C ARG A 431 20.83 23.49 10.05
N ASN A 432 19.81 22.74 10.48
CA ASN A 432 18.69 22.39 9.61
C ASN A 432 17.90 23.64 9.17
N ASN A 433 17.75 24.64 10.05
CA ASN A 433 17.08 25.90 9.72
C ASN A 433 17.84 26.72 8.68
N VAL A 434 19.18 26.74 8.73
CA VAL A 434 20.02 27.38 7.71
C VAL A 434 19.83 26.68 6.36
N LEU A 435 19.92 25.35 6.32
CA LEU A 435 19.73 24.56 5.10
C LEU A 435 18.32 24.75 4.50
N LEU A 436 17.30 24.78 5.35
CA LEU A 436 15.92 25.04 4.92
C LEU A 436 15.75 26.43 4.31
N ARG A 437 16.40 27.46 4.88
CA ARG A 437 16.39 28.81 4.33
C ARG A 437 17.09 28.89 2.97
N GLU A 438 18.24 28.23 2.84
CA GLU A 438 18.99 28.15 1.58
C GLU A 438 18.17 27.45 0.48
N TRP A 439 17.54 26.32 0.82
CA TRP A 439 16.66 25.61 -0.10
C TRP A 439 15.46 26.46 -0.54
N ARG A 440 14.80 27.16 0.40
CA ARG A 440 13.71 28.11 0.08
C ARG A 440 14.16 29.23 -0.84
N LYS A 441 15.37 29.78 -0.61
CA LYS A 441 15.95 30.83 -1.47
C LYS A 441 16.21 30.32 -2.88
N ALA A 442 16.83 29.14 -3.01
CA ALA A 442 17.05 28.51 -4.31
C ALA A 442 15.73 28.27 -5.06
N TYR A 443 14.69 27.85 -4.34
CA TYR A 443 13.37 27.64 -4.93
C TYR A 443 12.72 28.94 -5.40
N LEU A 444 12.83 30.01 -4.61
CA LEU A 444 12.36 31.35 -4.99
C LEU A 444 13.09 31.89 -6.22
N ASP A 445 14.40 31.73 -6.28
CA ASP A 445 15.21 32.15 -7.44
C ASP A 445 14.80 31.40 -8.70
N TYR A 446 14.60 30.09 -8.58
CA TYR A 446 14.07 29.27 -9.66
C TYR A 446 12.70 29.76 -10.10
N TRP A 447 11.75 29.98 -9.18
CA TRP A 447 10.44 30.52 -9.51
C TRP A 447 10.54 31.83 -10.29
N ASN A 448 11.32 32.80 -9.80
CA ASN A 448 11.49 34.10 -10.44
C ASN A 448 12.14 34.01 -11.82
N SER A 449 13.09 33.08 -12.01
CA SER A 449 13.74 32.85 -13.30
C SER A 449 12.79 32.41 -14.41
N THR A 450 11.61 31.87 -14.05
CA THR A 450 10.61 31.44 -15.04
C THR A 450 10.00 32.59 -15.83
N SER A 451 10.16 33.84 -15.40
CA SER A 451 9.80 35.02 -16.20
C SER A 451 10.49 35.07 -17.57
N ASN A 452 11.66 34.43 -17.71
CA ASN A 452 12.36 34.27 -18.99
C ASN A 452 11.76 33.15 -19.86
N LEU A 453 10.93 32.28 -19.28
CA LEU A 453 10.28 31.16 -19.94
C LEU A 453 8.82 31.48 -20.27
N THR A 454 8.17 32.36 -19.51
CA THR A 454 6.81 32.78 -19.79
C THR A 454 6.77 33.80 -20.94
N GLY A 455 5.72 33.75 -21.75
CA GLY A 455 5.40 34.80 -22.72
C GLY A 455 4.74 36.04 -22.08
N THR A 456 4.58 36.07 -20.75
CA THR A 456 3.81 37.09 -20.03
C THR A 456 4.66 38.20 -19.42
N GLY A 457 6.00 38.04 -19.41
CA GLY A 457 6.93 38.94 -18.73
C GLY A 457 6.87 38.87 -17.19
N ARG A 458 6.15 37.87 -16.64
CA ARG A 458 6.03 37.59 -15.20
C ARG A 458 6.42 36.13 -14.94
N PRO A 459 6.88 35.74 -13.75
CA PRO A 459 7.02 34.33 -13.40
C PRO A 459 5.71 33.54 -13.64
N VAL A 460 5.77 32.21 -13.64
CA VAL A 460 4.55 31.38 -13.71
C VAL A 460 3.50 31.85 -12.70
N ASP A 461 2.24 31.81 -13.11
CA ASP A 461 1.12 32.27 -12.27
C ASP A 461 0.77 31.24 -11.20
N ALA A 462 0.94 29.94 -11.50
CA ALA A 462 0.82 28.86 -10.53
C ALA A 462 1.61 27.61 -10.96
N VAL A 463 1.79 26.69 -10.00
CA VAL A 463 2.33 25.35 -10.24
C VAL A 463 1.25 24.33 -9.93
N ILE A 464 1.07 23.37 -10.83
CA ILE A 464 0.11 22.28 -10.73
C ILE A 464 0.89 20.98 -10.50
N CYS A 465 0.50 20.23 -9.49
CA CYS A 465 1.12 18.96 -9.13
C CYS A 465 0.09 17.96 -8.58
N PRO A 466 0.42 16.65 -8.61
CA PRO A 466 -0.30 15.65 -7.83
C PRO A 466 -0.40 16.04 -6.35
N VAL A 467 -1.60 15.95 -5.77
CA VAL A 467 -1.81 16.13 -4.32
C VAL A 467 -1.19 14.98 -3.53
N ALA A 468 -1.36 13.76 -4.04
CA ALA A 468 -0.74 12.54 -3.56
C ALA A 468 -0.31 11.71 -4.79
N PRO A 469 0.71 10.85 -4.68
CA PRO A 469 1.11 9.99 -5.79
C PRO A 469 0.11 8.84 -6.02
N PHE A 470 -0.86 8.63 -5.15
CA PHE A 470 -1.86 7.56 -5.23
C PHE A 470 -3.28 8.07 -4.97
N CYS A 471 -4.28 7.28 -5.37
CA CYS A 471 -5.67 7.46 -4.95
C CYS A 471 -5.86 7.05 -3.48
N ALA A 472 -7.03 7.32 -2.90
CA ALA A 472 -7.35 6.91 -1.53
C ALA A 472 -7.00 5.43 -1.29
N VAL A 473 -6.28 5.17 -0.20
CA VAL A 473 -5.70 3.86 0.11
C VAL A 473 -6.72 2.95 0.80
N ARG A 474 -6.59 1.63 0.63
CA ARG A 474 -7.33 0.66 1.46
C ARG A 474 -6.71 0.61 2.86
N PRO A 475 -7.47 0.85 3.93
CA PRO A 475 -6.94 0.83 5.29
C PRO A 475 -6.43 -0.56 5.68
N THR A 476 -5.38 -0.64 6.50
CA THR A 476 -4.86 -1.91 7.04
C THR A 476 -5.39 -2.22 8.44
N VAL A 477 -6.42 -1.51 8.92
CA VAL A 477 -6.95 -1.66 10.29
C VAL A 477 -7.49 -3.08 10.50
N GLY A 478 -6.96 -3.76 11.52
CA GLY A 478 -7.21 -5.18 11.81
C GLY A 478 -6.08 -6.14 11.39
N LYS A 479 -5.04 -5.63 10.72
CA LYS A 479 -3.84 -6.39 10.31
C LYS A 479 -2.64 -6.11 11.23
N SER A 480 -2.83 -6.22 12.54
CA SER A 480 -1.69 -6.28 13.48
C SER A 480 -1.10 -7.69 13.38
N GLY A 481 0.06 -7.77 12.72
CA GLY A 481 0.54 -8.95 12.03
C GLY A 481 0.23 -8.77 10.56
N ASP A 482 1.25 -8.84 9.69
CA ASP A 482 0.97 -9.24 8.32
C ASP A 482 -0.01 -10.42 8.44
N PRO A 483 -1.24 -10.32 7.93
CA PRO A 483 -2.00 -11.54 7.75
C PRO A 483 -1.06 -12.38 6.89
N PRO A 484 -0.84 -13.68 7.16
CA PRO A 484 -0.81 -14.54 6.00
C PRO A 484 -2.08 -14.13 5.26
N SER A 485 -1.92 -13.51 4.10
CA SER A 485 -3.05 -13.21 3.26
C SER A 485 -3.89 -14.50 3.30
N LEU A 486 -5.19 -14.39 3.50
CA LEU A 486 -6.07 -15.51 3.15
C LEU A 486 -6.03 -15.77 1.62
N GLN A 487 -4.92 -15.42 0.94
CA GLN A 487 -4.89 -15.04 -0.48
C GLN A 487 -3.64 -15.49 -1.23
N ASP A 488 -2.73 -16.28 -0.66
CA ASP A 488 -1.54 -16.77 -1.36
C ASP A 488 -1.72 -18.25 -1.72
N SER A 489 -2.56 -18.57 -2.71
CA SER A 489 -2.46 -19.88 -3.41
C SER A 489 -1.42 -19.86 -4.54
N ASP A 490 -0.62 -18.78 -4.59
CA ASP A 490 0.55 -18.60 -5.44
C ASP A 490 1.85 -19.11 -4.81
N CYS A 491 1.82 -19.55 -3.54
CA CYS A 491 2.94 -20.24 -2.92
C CYS A 491 3.27 -21.53 -3.71
N SER A 492 4.50 -22.01 -3.58
CA SER A 492 4.96 -23.20 -4.31
C SER A 492 5.87 -24.05 -3.42
N TYR A 493 5.49 -24.19 -2.16
CA TYR A 493 6.21 -24.91 -1.11
C TYR A 493 5.20 -25.41 -0.08
N ALA A 494 5.56 -26.43 0.71
CA ALA A 494 4.72 -26.80 1.85
C ALA A 494 4.73 -25.73 2.94
N SER A 495 3.66 -25.64 3.74
CA SER A 495 3.49 -24.65 4.81
C SER A 495 4.80 -24.35 5.54
N ALA A 496 5.26 -23.10 5.44
CA ALA A 496 6.57 -22.67 5.93
C ALA A 496 6.73 -22.90 7.44
N LEU A 497 7.95 -23.18 7.87
CA LEU A 497 8.30 -23.38 9.29
C LEU A 497 8.87 -22.11 9.91
N SER A 498 8.46 -21.80 11.13
CA SER A 498 9.21 -20.91 12.01
C SER A 498 10.50 -21.57 12.51
N LEU A 499 11.46 -20.77 13.00
CA LEU A 499 12.70 -21.29 13.58
C LEU A 499 12.45 -22.26 14.74
N ASN A 500 11.42 -21.99 15.57
CA ASN A 500 11.04 -22.86 16.67
C ASN A 500 10.47 -24.19 16.19
N GLU A 501 9.65 -24.20 15.14
CA GLU A 501 9.12 -25.44 14.58
C GLU A 501 10.21 -26.25 13.89
N LEU A 502 11.14 -25.60 13.19
CA LEU A 502 12.30 -26.26 12.61
C LEU A 502 13.19 -26.89 13.68
N GLN A 503 13.48 -26.17 14.78
CA GLN A 503 14.27 -26.71 15.90
C GLN A 503 13.63 -27.95 16.54
N LYS A 504 12.30 -28.01 16.61
CA LYS A 504 11.56 -29.17 17.16
C LYS A 504 11.67 -30.44 16.33
N LEU A 505 12.12 -30.34 15.07
CA LEU A 505 12.39 -31.50 14.23
C LEU A 505 13.74 -32.17 14.57
N ALA A 506 14.58 -31.58 15.43
CA ALA A 506 15.75 -32.28 15.93
C ALA A 506 15.35 -33.23 17.09
N PRO A 507 15.69 -34.52 17.02
CA PRO A 507 15.38 -35.49 18.07
C PRO A 507 16.23 -35.30 19.34
N SER A 508 17.36 -34.60 19.25
CA SER A 508 18.28 -34.30 20.35
C SER A 508 18.20 -32.82 20.75
N THR A 509 18.13 -32.53 22.05
CA THR A 509 18.19 -31.15 22.58
C THR A 509 19.57 -30.50 22.46
N ASN A 510 20.61 -31.28 22.12
CA ASN A 510 22.00 -30.78 22.03
C ASN A 510 22.35 -30.22 20.64
N THR A 511 21.49 -30.37 19.64
CA THR A 511 21.72 -29.82 18.30
C THR A 511 21.11 -28.42 18.21
N THR A 512 21.95 -27.39 18.29
CA THR A 512 21.50 -25.98 18.27
C THR A 512 21.34 -25.47 16.83
N LEU A 513 20.17 -24.93 16.50
CA LEU A 513 19.85 -24.33 15.20
C LEU A 513 20.66 -23.06 14.90
N LEU A 514 20.82 -22.18 15.91
CA LEU A 514 21.62 -20.97 15.82
C LEU A 514 22.53 -20.86 17.05
N ASP A 515 23.81 -20.65 16.79
CA ASP A 515 24.78 -20.37 17.84
C ASP A 515 24.64 -18.90 18.29
N PRO A 516 24.24 -18.62 19.55
CA PRO A 516 24.08 -17.25 20.04
C PRO A 516 25.41 -16.49 20.11
N ASP A 517 26.55 -17.19 20.14
CA ASP A 517 27.88 -16.60 20.18
C ASP A 517 28.48 -16.42 18.76
N LEU A 518 27.72 -16.73 17.71
CA LEU A 518 28.15 -16.59 16.32
C LEU A 518 28.45 -15.12 15.99
N ALA A 519 29.74 -14.83 15.77
CA ALA A 519 30.16 -13.51 15.32
C ALA A 519 29.61 -13.20 13.92
N LEU A 520 28.85 -12.10 13.78
CA LEU A 520 28.22 -11.66 12.54
C LEU A 520 29.20 -10.96 11.58
N THR A 521 30.23 -11.69 11.15
CA THR A 521 31.24 -11.26 10.17
C THR A 521 30.92 -11.81 8.77
N TYR A 522 31.76 -11.53 7.78
CA TYR A 522 31.70 -12.21 6.48
C TYR A 522 32.05 -13.70 6.65
N GLY A 523 31.20 -14.56 6.09
CA GLY A 523 31.47 -15.99 6.02
C GLY A 523 32.49 -16.32 4.93
N THR A 524 32.83 -17.61 4.82
CA THR A 524 33.64 -18.09 3.69
C THR A 524 32.93 -17.81 2.38
N THR A 525 33.68 -17.42 1.34
CA THR A 525 33.14 -17.05 0.03
C THR A 525 32.14 -18.07 -0.48
N LEU A 526 32.50 -19.36 -0.52
CA LEU A 526 31.65 -20.42 -1.07
C LEU A 526 30.51 -20.90 -0.15
N GLY A 527 30.35 -20.32 1.04
CA GLY A 527 29.51 -20.88 2.11
C GLY A 527 30.23 -21.94 2.94
N SER A 528 29.68 -22.24 4.12
CA SER A 528 30.35 -23.09 5.10
C SER A 528 30.62 -24.49 4.55
N VAL A 529 31.75 -25.09 4.93
CA VAL A 529 32.09 -26.47 4.56
C VAL A 529 30.96 -27.42 4.99
N ARG A 530 30.45 -27.24 6.21
CA ARG A 530 29.35 -28.03 6.78
C ARG A 530 28.09 -28.04 5.91
N LEU A 531 27.67 -26.88 5.39
CA LEU A 531 26.50 -26.79 4.51
C LEU A 531 26.79 -27.44 3.16
N ARG A 532 27.97 -27.17 2.57
CA ARG A 532 28.36 -27.72 1.28
C ARG A 532 28.51 -29.24 1.29
N GLU A 533 29.03 -29.83 2.36
CA GLU A 533 29.10 -31.29 2.54
C GLU A 533 27.71 -31.92 2.55
N ARG A 534 26.75 -31.33 3.29
CA ARG A 534 25.37 -31.83 3.33
C ARG A 534 24.70 -31.77 1.96
N ILE A 535 24.90 -30.69 1.21
CA ILE A 535 24.38 -30.57 -0.15
C ILE A 535 25.06 -31.58 -1.09
N ALA A 536 26.37 -31.79 -0.97
CA ALA A 536 27.08 -32.78 -1.76
C ALA A 536 26.58 -34.21 -1.48
N GLU A 537 26.32 -34.56 -0.21
CA GLU A 537 25.72 -35.84 0.18
C GLU A 537 24.34 -36.03 -0.49
N LEU A 538 23.50 -34.99 -0.55
CA LEU A 538 22.17 -35.06 -1.20
C LEU A 538 22.21 -35.31 -2.70
N HIS A 539 23.32 -34.95 -3.35
CA HIS A 539 23.49 -35.09 -4.80
C HIS A 539 24.43 -36.24 -5.18
N SER A 540 24.91 -37.01 -4.19
CA SER A 540 25.76 -38.18 -4.41
C SER A 540 24.92 -39.44 -4.69
N SER A 541 25.52 -40.39 -5.37
CA SER A 541 25.01 -41.76 -5.58
C SER A 541 26.09 -42.77 -5.22
N PRO A 542 25.78 -44.08 -5.09
CA PRO A 542 26.80 -45.11 -4.92
C PRO A 542 27.89 -45.08 -6.01
N GLU A 543 27.55 -44.59 -7.21
CA GLU A 543 28.47 -44.51 -8.36
C GLU A 543 29.20 -43.16 -8.47
N VAL A 544 28.67 -42.09 -7.87
CA VAL A 544 29.21 -40.73 -7.94
C VAL A 544 29.26 -40.11 -6.54
N GLU A 545 30.46 -40.04 -5.98
CA GLU A 545 30.71 -39.36 -4.70
C GLU A 545 31.06 -37.88 -4.93
N LEU A 546 30.25 -36.97 -4.40
CA LEU A 546 30.48 -35.54 -4.42
C LEU A 546 30.99 -35.05 -3.06
N THR A 547 31.82 -34.01 -3.09
CA THR A 547 32.37 -33.38 -1.88
C THR A 547 31.97 -31.91 -1.81
N ALA A 548 32.32 -31.23 -0.71
CA ALA A 548 32.10 -29.79 -0.58
C ALA A 548 32.69 -28.97 -1.75
N ALA A 549 33.75 -29.47 -2.39
CA ALA A 549 34.39 -28.81 -3.53
C ALA A 549 33.52 -28.80 -4.80
N ASN A 550 32.47 -29.62 -4.86
CA ASN A 550 31.53 -29.69 -5.97
C ASN A 550 30.34 -28.74 -5.84
N VAL A 551 30.29 -27.94 -4.76
CA VAL A 551 29.11 -27.14 -4.39
C VAL A 551 29.48 -25.67 -4.23
N VAL A 552 28.66 -24.79 -4.81
CA VAL A 552 28.72 -23.33 -4.61
C VAL A 552 27.42 -22.85 -4.00
N ILE A 553 27.49 -22.18 -2.84
CA ILE A 553 26.31 -21.62 -2.17
C ILE A 553 25.98 -20.22 -2.70
N THR A 554 24.71 -19.95 -2.95
CA THR A 554 24.21 -18.71 -3.56
C THR A 554 23.00 -18.13 -2.79
N PRO A 555 22.71 -16.83 -2.92
CA PRO A 555 21.48 -16.22 -2.42
C PRO A 555 20.20 -16.71 -3.14
N GLY A 556 19.74 -17.91 -2.79
CA GLY A 556 18.59 -18.57 -3.43
C GLY A 556 18.88 -19.10 -4.85
N SER A 557 17.99 -19.96 -5.35
CA SER A 557 18.18 -20.59 -6.68
C SER A 557 18.09 -19.61 -7.85
N SER A 558 17.38 -18.50 -7.72
CA SER A 558 17.35 -17.49 -8.79
C SER A 558 18.75 -16.94 -9.10
N MET A 559 19.58 -16.72 -8.07
CA MET A 559 20.97 -16.32 -8.26
C MET A 559 21.82 -17.48 -8.79
N ALA A 560 21.57 -18.72 -8.34
CA ALA A 560 22.21 -19.91 -8.89
C ALA A 560 21.98 -20.02 -10.41
N ASN A 561 20.72 -19.93 -10.85
CA ASN A 561 20.33 -20.01 -12.26
C ASN A 561 20.96 -18.87 -13.07
N HIS A 562 20.96 -17.65 -12.54
CA HIS A 562 21.61 -16.51 -13.20
C HIS A 562 23.11 -16.73 -13.41
N LEU A 563 23.84 -17.13 -12.36
CA LEU A 563 25.28 -17.38 -12.42
C LEU A 563 25.63 -18.52 -13.38
N VAL A 564 24.85 -19.61 -13.37
CA VAL A 564 25.01 -20.73 -14.29
C VAL A 564 24.84 -20.26 -15.73
N LEU A 565 23.74 -19.60 -16.05
CA LEU A 565 23.41 -19.23 -17.44
C LEU A 565 24.39 -18.19 -17.98
N ALA A 566 24.76 -17.20 -17.16
CA ALA A 566 25.79 -16.21 -17.51
C ALA A 566 27.19 -16.83 -17.68
N THR A 567 27.45 -17.97 -17.01
CA THR A 567 28.71 -18.71 -17.18
C THR A 567 28.71 -19.57 -18.45
N LEU A 568 27.59 -20.19 -18.79
CA LEU A 568 27.56 -21.22 -19.83
C LEU A 568 27.33 -20.71 -21.24
N CYS A 569 26.64 -19.59 -21.43
CA CYS A 569 26.24 -19.10 -22.75
C CYS A 569 26.32 -17.57 -22.87
N GLY A 570 26.56 -17.10 -24.09
CA GLY A 570 26.56 -15.68 -24.45
C GLY A 570 26.08 -15.43 -25.88
N PRO A 571 26.15 -14.17 -26.37
CA PRO A 571 25.70 -13.83 -27.71
C PRO A 571 26.28 -14.73 -28.80
N GLY A 572 25.41 -15.30 -29.64
CA GLY A 572 25.79 -16.22 -30.72
C GLY A 572 25.73 -17.71 -30.35
N ASP A 573 25.59 -18.04 -29.07
CA ASP A 573 25.29 -19.41 -28.64
C ASP A 573 23.80 -19.74 -28.80
N HIS A 574 23.49 -21.04 -28.81
CA HIS A 574 22.14 -21.56 -28.80
C HIS A 574 21.89 -22.44 -27.57
N ILE A 575 20.69 -22.38 -26.99
CA ILE A 575 20.25 -23.28 -25.92
C ILE A 575 18.90 -23.93 -26.25
N ILE A 576 18.65 -25.09 -25.65
CA ILE A 576 17.35 -25.76 -25.71
C ILE A 576 16.81 -25.82 -24.29
N CYS A 577 15.60 -25.33 -24.05
CA CYS A 577 14.99 -25.30 -22.72
C CYS A 577 13.64 -26.02 -22.72
N GLN A 578 13.43 -26.92 -21.77
CA GLN A 578 12.12 -27.51 -21.50
C GLN A 578 11.07 -26.40 -21.33
N TYR A 579 9.88 -26.59 -21.89
CA TYR A 579 8.79 -25.61 -21.87
C TYR A 579 7.41 -26.29 -21.81
N PRO A 580 6.44 -25.80 -21.03
CA PRO A 580 6.54 -24.67 -20.12
C PRO A 580 7.46 -24.97 -18.94
N THR A 581 8.16 -23.93 -18.49
CA THR A 581 9.01 -24.00 -17.30
C THR A 581 9.11 -22.62 -16.63
N PHE A 582 9.83 -22.54 -15.52
CA PHE A 582 10.11 -21.29 -14.85
C PHE A 582 10.82 -20.28 -15.78
N GLY A 583 10.12 -19.17 -16.10
CA GLY A 583 10.52 -18.18 -17.09
C GLY A 583 12.01 -17.80 -17.15
N PRO A 584 12.67 -17.48 -16.03
CA PRO A 584 14.08 -17.11 -16.02
C PRO A 584 15.04 -18.10 -16.69
N LEU A 585 14.70 -19.39 -16.75
CA LEU A 585 15.55 -20.41 -17.38
C LEU A 585 15.75 -20.18 -18.89
N TYR A 586 14.75 -19.61 -19.58
CA TYR A 586 14.82 -19.33 -21.01
C TYR A 586 14.82 -17.83 -21.33
N LEU A 587 14.24 -16.98 -20.46
CA LEU A 587 14.22 -15.53 -20.66
C LEU A 587 15.57 -14.86 -20.34
N LEU A 588 16.33 -15.32 -19.34
CA LEU A 588 17.65 -14.73 -19.04
C LEU A 588 18.65 -14.91 -20.19
N PRO A 589 18.78 -16.10 -20.80
CA PRO A 589 19.61 -16.28 -21.99
C PRO A 589 19.09 -15.46 -23.18
N LYS A 590 17.78 -15.47 -23.44
CA LYS A 590 17.15 -14.70 -24.53
C LYS A 590 17.46 -13.21 -24.43
N HIS A 591 17.30 -12.61 -23.25
CA HIS A 591 17.66 -11.20 -23.01
C HIS A 591 19.17 -10.92 -23.11
N SER A 592 20.00 -11.94 -22.95
CA SER A 592 21.46 -11.83 -23.09
C SER A 592 21.94 -12.07 -24.53
N GLY A 593 21.03 -12.14 -25.50
CA GLY A 593 21.36 -12.33 -26.92
C GLY A 593 21.66 -13.78 -27.32
N VAL A 594 21.28 -14.75 -26.49
CA VAL A 594 21.39 -16.19 -26.79
C VAL A 594 20.16 -16.64 -27.58
N ASP A 595 20.36 -17.48 -28.60
CA ASP A 595 19.27 -18.10 -29.35
C ASP A 595 18.64 -19.23 -28.50
N VAL A 596 17.31 -19.31 -28.45
CA VAL A 596 16.60 -20.22 -27.54
C VAL A 596 15.56 -21.03 -28.31
N SER A 597 15.71 -22.35 -28.30
CA SER A 597 14.65 -23.28 -28.71
C SER A 597 13.89 -23.80 -27.50
N LEU A 598 12.56 -23.76 -27.56
CA LEU A 598 11.68 -24.26 -26.51
C LEU A 598 11.28 -25.71 -26.82
N TRP A 599 11.66 -26.63 -25.94
CA TRP A 599 11.36 -28.05 -26.02
C TRP A 599 10.02 -28.35 -25.35
N GLY A 600 8.97 -28.49 -26.17
CA GLY A 600 7.58 -28.40 -25.74
C GLY A 600 7.04 -29.68 -25.10
N LEU A 601 6.59 -29.57 -23.85
CA LEU A 601 5.77 -30.56 -23.18
C LEU A 601 4.31 -30.39 -23.60
N LYS A 602 3.65 -31.50 -23.96
CA LYS A 602 2.23 -31.51 -24.34
C LYS A 602 1.43 -32.30 -23.31
N GLU A 603 0.33 -31.71 -22.82
CA GLU A 603 -0.56 -32.41 -21.88
C GLU A 603 -1.14 -33.71 -22.46
N ALA A 604 -1.41 -33.74 -23.77
CA ALA A 604 -1.93 -34.92 -24.47
C ALA A 604 -1.04 -36.16 -24.30
N ASP A 605 0.27 -35.94 -24.11
CA ASP A 605 1.28 -36.98 -23.90
C ASP A 605 1.64 -37.14 -22.41
N GLY A 606 0.78 -36.63 -21.52
CA GLY A 606 1.01 -36.62 -20.07
C GLY A 606 2.18 -35.72 -19.65
N TRP A 607 2.47 -34.67 -20.44
CA TRP A 607 3.64 -33.79 -20.31
C TRP A 607 4.97 -34.56 -20.37
N SER A 608 5.03 -35.57 -21.23
CA SER A 608 6.27 -36.31 -21.49
C SER A 608 7.18 -35.52 -22.43
N LEU A 609 8.48 -35.83 -22.35
CA LEU A 609 9.51 -35.23 -23.20
C LEU A 609 9.69 -36.03 -24.49
N ASP A 610 9.77 -35.35 -25.62
CA ASP A 610 10.03 -35.96 -26.94
C ASP A 610 11.52 -35.89 -27.29
N LEU A 611 12.19 -37.04 -27.28
CA LEU A 611 13.62 -37.14 -27.57
C LEU A 611 13.97 -36.96 -29.06
N GLU A 612 13.04 -37.27 -29.97
CA GLU A 612 13.23 -37.03 -31.41
C GLU A 612 13.16 -35.53 -31.70
N GLU A 613 12.21 -34.83 -31.07
CA GLU A 613 12.13 -33.38 -31.12
C GLU A 613 13.41 -32.73 -30.58
N LEU A 614 13.90 -33.18 -29.41
CA LEU A 614 15.16 -32.68 -28.84
C LEU A 614 16.33 -32.87 -29.81
N ALA A 615 16.46 -34.06 -30.41
CA ALA A 615 17.53 -34.34 -31.37
C ALA A 615 17.46 -33.43 -32.61
N SER A 616 16.25 -33.09 -33.07
CA SER A 616 16.03 -32.19 -34.21
C SER A 616 16.36 -30.72 -33.92
N MET A 617 16.27 -30.30 -32.64
CA MET A 617 16.55 -28.92 -32.21
C MET A 617 18.05 -28.63 -32.04
N ILE A 618 18.91 -29.65 -32.03
CA ILE A 618 20.35 -29.47 -31.84
C ILE A 618 20.97 -28.80 -33.07
N LYS A 619 21.64 -27.67 -32.83
CA LYS A 619 22.41 -26.88 -33.80
C LYS A 619 23.90 -27.01 -33.51
N PRO A 620 24.80 -26.73 -34.48
CA PRO A 620 26.25 -26.75 -34.24
C PRO A 620 26.74 -25.83 -33.11
N ASN A 621 25.98 -24.77 -32.81
CA ASN A 621 26.26 -23.82 -31.73
C ASN A 621 25.43 -24.08 -30.45
N THR A 622 24.71 -25.21 -30.33
CA THR A 622 24.00 -25.55 -29.08
C THR A 622 25.01 -25.77 -27.94
N LYS A 623 24.85 -25.05 -26.83
CA LYS A 623 25.73 -25.13 -25.65
C LYS A 623 25.08 -25.82 -24.46
N VAL A 624 23.79 -25.60 -24.25
CA VAL A 624 23.09 -26.06 -23.04
C VAL A 624 21.72 -26.65 -23.39
N ILE A 625 21.41 -27.79 -22.78
CA ILE A 625 20.06 -28.33 -22.66
C ILE A 625 19.62 -28.10 -21.22
N ILE A 626 18.50 -27.39 -21.03
CA ILE A 626 17.96 -27.01 -19.73
C ILE A 626 16.69 -27.81 -19.46
N ILE A 627 16.64 -28.46 -18.30
CA ILE A 627 15.47 -29.17 -17.78
C ILE A 627 15.12 -28.66 -16.38
N CYS A 628 13.86 -28.80 -15.98
CA CYS A 628 13.41 -28.56 -14.60
C CYS A 628 12.77 -29.85 -14.09
N ASN A 629 13.30 -30.43 -13.01
CA ASN A 629 12.89 -31.75 -12.54
C ASN A 629 12.90 -31.86 -11.00
N PRO A 630 11.74 -32.00 -10.32
CA PRO A 630 10.37 -31.93 -10.86
C PRO A 630 10.03 -30.58 -11.52
N ASN A 631 9.24 -30.61 -12.60
CA ASN A 631 8.94 -29.44 -13.41
C ASN A 631 7.93 -28.48 -12.73
N ASN A 632 8.16 -27.17 -12.89
CA ASN A 632 7.17 -26.12 -12.61
C ASN A 632 6.80 -25.43 -13.92
N PRO A 633 5.52 -25.42 -14.35
CA PRO A 633 4.34 -25.57 -13.49
C PRO A 633 3.71 -26.97 -13.44
N THR A 634 4.14 -27.91 -14.29
CA THR A 634 3.36 -29.13 -14.56
C THR A 634 3.40 -30.18 -13.44
N GLY A 635 4.37 -30.10 -12.53
CA GLY A 635 4.61 -31.11 -11.50
C GLY A 635 5.06 -32.46 -12.04
N THR A 636 5.53 -32.50 -13.28
CA THR A 636 6.01 -33.74 -13.92
C THR A 636 7.43 -34.08 -13.48
N VAL A 637 7.73 -35.37 -13.53
CA VAL A 637 9.02 -35.93 -13.14
C VAL A 637 9.56 -36.69 -14.33
N ILE A 638 10.79 -36.37 -14.73
CA ILE A 638 11.49 -37.03 -15.81
C ILE A 638 12.05 -38.37 -15.29
N PRO A 639 11.65 -39.52 -15.88
CA PRO A 639 12.16 -40.83 -15.48
C PRO A 639 13.68 -40.97 -15.70
N ARG A 640 14.32 -41.84 -14.92
CA ARG A 640 15.78 -42.07 -14.98
C ARG A 640 16.27 -42.45 -16.38
N ASP A 641 15.58 -43.37 -17.04
CA ASP A 641 15.93 -43.85 -18.39
C ASP A 641 15.86 -42.74 -19.44
N ILE A 642 14.93 -41.78 -19.29
CA ILE A 642 14.86 -40.59 -20.15
C ILE A 642 15.99 -39.62 -19.82
N LEU A 643 16.31 -39.39 -18.55
CA LEU A 643 17.47 -38.58 -18.16
C LEU A 643 18.78 -39.14 -18.75
N GLU A 644 18.98 -40.46 -18.66
CA GLU A 644 20.14 -41.15 -19.24
C GLU A 644 20.20 -40.99 -20.77
N GLN A 645 19.06 -41.03 -21.47
CA GLN A 645 18.99 -40.78 -22.91
C GLN A 645 19.30 -39.32 -23.28
N VAL A 646 18.80 -38.34 -22.51
CA VAL A 646 19.15 -36.92 -22.69
C VAL A 646 20.65 -36.71 -22.50
N LEU A 647 21.24 -37.33 -21.47
CA LEU A 647 22.68 -37.26 -21.21
C LEU A 647 23.50 -37.89 -22.35
N ALA A 648 23.09 -39.05 -22.87
CA ALA A 648 23.75 -39.70 -23.99
C ALA A 648 23.72 -38.83 -25.26
N LEU A 649 22.58 -38.20 -25.55
CA LEU A 649 22.42 -37.29 -26.68
C LEU A 649 23.26 -36.02 -26.52
N ALA A 650 23.26 -35.42 -25.33
CA ALA A 650 24.06 -34.25 -25.02
C ALA A 650 25.57 -34.54 -25.12
N GLN A 651 26.01 -35.70 -24.60
CA GLN A 651 27.40 -36.13 -24.67
C GLN A 651 27.87 -36.33 -26.10
N LYS A 652 27.05 -36.95 -26.96
CA LYS A 652 27.34 -37.13 -28.39
C LYS A 652 27.59 -35.80 -29.12
N ASN A 653 26.97 -34.73 -28.66
CA ASN A 653 27.05 -33.39 -29.26
C ASN A 653 27.90 -32.40 -28.44
N ASN A 654 28.58 -32.84 -27.37
CA ASN A 654 29.37 -32.01 -26.46
C ASN A 654 28.59 -30.82 -25.86
N ILE A 655 27.35 -31.08 -25.45
CA ILE A 655 26.41 -30.12 -24.85
C ILE A 655 26.38 -30.30 -23.31
N VAL A 656 26.27 -29.20 -22.57
CA VAL A 656 26.07 -29.24 -21.10
C VAL A 656 24.58 -29.47 -20.79
N VAL A 657 24.27 -30.36 -19.83
CA VAL A 657 22.89 -30.51 -19.33
C VAL A 657 22.76 -29.82 -17.98
N PHE A 658 21.85 -28.86 -17.90
CA PHE A 658 21.54 -28.09 -16.71
C PHE A 658 20.14 -28.48 -16.19
N SER A 659 20.06 -28.97 -14.95
CA SER A 659 18.81 -29.30 -14.28
C SER A 659 18.49 -28.31 -13.16
N ASP A 660 17.36 -27.60 -13.24
CA ASP A 660 16.79 -26.88 -12.10
C ASP A 660 15.96 -27.85 -11.23
N GLU A 661 16.55 -28.25 -10.10
CA GLU A 661 16.03 -29.28 -9.19
C GLU A 661 15.47 -28.65 -7.91
N VAL A 662 14.99 -27.40 -7.98
CA VAL A 662 14.50 -26.67 -6.80
C VAL A 662 13.40 -27.41 -6.04
N PHE A 663 12.63 -28.25 -6.73
CA PHE A 663 11.56 -29.06 -6.15
C PHE A 663 12.01 -30.45 -5.68
N SER A 664 13.22 -30.88 -5.99
CA SER A 664 13.76 -32.14 -5.48
C SER A 664 14.06 -32.00 -3.97
N PRO A 665 13.71 -32.98 -3.11
CA PRO A 665 13.16 -34.30 -3.42
C PRO A 665 11.64 -34.42 -3.13
N LEU A 666 10.82 -33.43 -3.47
CA LEU A 666 9.35 -33.55 -3.41
C LEU A 666 8.82 -34.43 -4.55
N PHE A 667 8.89 -35.75 -4.35
CA PHE A 667 8.30 -36.77 -5.23
C PHE A 667 7.05 -37.38 -4.59
N HIS A 668 5.96 -37.42 -5.34
CA HIS A 668 4.65 -37.92 -4.88
C HIS A 668 4.38 -39.37 -5.33
N THR A 669 5.29 -39.93 -6.12
CA THR A 669 5.27 -41.31 -6.60
C THR A 669 6.47 -42.09 -6.06
N LYS A 670 6.37 -43.44 -6.11
CA LYS A 670 7.48 -44.33 -5.72
C LYS A 670 8.70 -44.17 -6.63
N ASP A 671 8.45 -43.86 -7.90
CA ASP A 671 9.51 -43.60 -8.87
C ASP A 671 10.07 -42.19 -8.62
N GLN A 672 11.26 -42.13 -8.04
CA GLN A 672 11.99 -40.90 -7.76
C GLN A 672 13.07 -40.71 -8.82
N ALA A 673 13.18 -39.50 -9.36
CA ALA A 673 14.28 -39.18 -10.26
C ALA A 673 15.56 -38.94 -9.45
N PRO A 674 16.70 -39.53 -9.84
CA PRO A 674 17.98 -39.19 -9.23
C PRO A 674 18.37 -37.74 -9.57
N PRO A 675 19.13 -37.05 -8.70
CA PRO A 675 19.77 -35.79 -9.06
C PRO A 675 20.58 -35.96 -10.36
N LEU A 676 20.47 -35.03 -11.32
CA LEU A 676 21.11 -35.17 -12.64
C LEU A 676 22.61 -35.42 -12.52
N VAL A 677 23.26 -34.68 -11.62
CA VAL A 677 24.71 -34.78 -11.37
C VAL A 677 25.15 -36.11 -10.78
N SER A 678 24.24 -36.95 -10.27
CA SER A 678 24.58 -38.27 -9.71
C SER A 678 24.62 -39.38 -10.77
N LEU A 679 24.22 -39.09 -12.02
CA LEU A 679 24.23 -40.02 -13.15
C LEU A 679 25.59 -40.16 -13.86
N GLY A 680 26.65 -39.52 -13.36
CA GLY A 680 28.03 -39.80 -13.79
C GLY A 680 28.51 -39.11 -15.08
N SER A 681 27.70 -38.23 -15.69
CA SER A 681 28.15 -37.49 -16.89
C SER A 681 28.91 -36.20 -16.50
N PRO A 682 30.14 -35.99 -16.99
CA PRO A 682 31.02 -34.91 -16.52
C PRO A 682 30.51 -33.51 -16.87
N ARG A 683 29.67 -33.33 -17.89
CA ARG A 683 29.11 -32.02 -18.30
C ARG A 683 27.68 -31.82 -17.81
N THR A 684 27.47 -32.06 -16.52
CA THR A 684 26.17 -31.89 -15.86
C THR A 684 26.26 -30.91 -14.71
N LEU A 685 25.19 -30.17 -14.47
CA LEU A 685 25.06 -29.37 -13.27
C LEU A 685 23.60 -29.29 -12.82
N SER A 686 23.39 -29.17 -11.52
CA SER A 686 22.08 -29.00 -10.91
C SER A 686 22.03 -27.76 -10.03
N THR A 687 20.87 -27.10 -9.98
CA THR A 687 20.58 -26.02 -9.02
C THR A 687 19.48 -26.45 -8.04
N GLY A 688 19.56 -25.94 -6.82
CA GLY A 688 18.55 -26.20 -5.79
C GLY A 688 18.42 -25.05 -4.79
N SER A 689 17.44 -25.14 -3.90
CA SER A 689 17.25 -24.18 -2.80
C SER A 689 16.47 -24.75 -1.64
N LEU A 690 16.52 -24.06 -0.49
CA LEU A 690 15.65 -24.36 0.64
C LEU A 690 14.23 -23.82 0.50
N SER A 691 13.97 -22.97 -0.49
CA SER A 691 12.72 -22.23 -0.56
C SER A 691 11.52 -23.09 -0.97
N LYS A 692 11.75 -24.20 -1.69
CA LYS A 692 10.68 -25.01 -2.28
C LYS A 692 10.54 -26.35 -1.54
N ALA A 693 11.34 -27.35 -1.90
CA ALA A 693 11.23 -28.70 -1.34
C ALA A 693 11.29 -28.74 0.20
N TYR A 694 12.08 -27.85 0.79
CA TYR A 694 12.38 -27.83 2.21
C TYR A 694 11.53 -26.84 3.02
N ALA A 695 10.58 -26.13 2.41
CA ALA A 695 9.62 -25.23 3.08
C ALA A 695 10.25 -24.09 3.92
N LEU A 696 11.42 -23.57 3.51
CA LEU A 696 12.13 -22.49 4.21
C LEU A 696 12.41 -21.29 3.27
N PRO A 697 11.38 -20.66 2.68
CA PRO A 697 11.54 -19.56 1.70
C PRO A 697 12.19 -18.30 2.26
N GLY A 698 12.03 -18.05 3.58
CA GLY A 698 12.68 -16.94 4.27
C GLY A 698 14.19 -17.11 4.45
N ILE A 699 14.70 -18.35 4.37
CA ILE A 699 16.12 -18.65 4.38
C ILE A 699 16.62 -18.61 2.95
N ARG A 700 17.38 -17.57 2.58
CA ARG A 700 17.71 -17.24 1.19
C ARG A 700 18.93 -18.01 0.71
N ILE A 701 18.90 -19.35 0.86
CA ILE A 701 19.97 -20.26 0.43
C ILE A 701 19.55 -21.06 -0.80
N GLY A 702 20.40 -21.00 -1.82
CA GLY A 702 20.42 -21.86 -2.98
C GLY A 702 21.82 -22.36 -3.27
N TRP A 703 21.96 -23.24 -4.24
CA TRP A 703 23.25 -23.83 -4.59
C TRP A 703 23.35 -24.23 -6.06
N VAL A 704 24.60 -24.35 -6.51
CA VAL A 704 25.00 -24.99 -7.77
C VAL A 704 25.83 -26.22 -7.41
N VAL A 705 25.52 -27.37 -8.01
CA VAL A 705 26.31 -28.61 -7.88
C VAL A 705 26.76 -29.07 -9.25
N SER A 706 28.02 -29.50 -9.38
CA SER A 706 28.54 -30.12 -10.61
C SER A 706 29.76 -31.01 -10.33
N GLN A 707 29.90 -32.07 -11.13
CA GLN A 707 31.14 -32.84 -11.20
C GLN A 707 32.25 -32.09 -11.95
N ASP A 708 31.88 -31.15 -12.83
CA ASP A 708 32.82 -30.37 -13.62
C ASP A 708 33.45 -29.27 -12.76
N LYS A 709 34.70 -29.50 -12.37
CA LYS A 709 35.48 -28.54 -11.58
C LYS A 709 35.67 -27.21 -12.30
N GLU A 710 35.70 -27.20 -13.63
CA GLU A 710 35.85 -25.98 -14.42
C GLU A 710 34.56 -25.15 -14.38
N ILE A 711 33.39 -25.80 -14.47
CA ILE A 711 32.10 -25.11 -14.29
C ILE A 711 32.02 -24.52 -12.88
N ILE A 712 32.35 -25.29 -11.85
CA ILE A 712 32.34 -24.82 -10.46
C ILE A 712 33.29 -23.63 -10.27
N HIS A 713 34.49 -23.70 -10.83
CA HIS A 713 35.47 -22.62 -10.75
C HIS A 713 34.94 -21.34 -11.42
N ARG A 714 34.42 -21.44 -12.64
CA ARG A 714 33.89 -20.29 -13.40
C ARG A 714 32.66 -19.66 -12.76
N VAL A 715 31.73 -20.49 -12.25
CA VAL A 715 30.58 -20.01 -11.49
C VAL A 715 31.02 -19.30 -10.21
N SER A 716 32.00 -19.85 -9.50
CA SER A 716 32.56 -19.22 -8.29
C SER A 716 33.22 -17.89 -8.59
N ALA A 717 34.00 -17.81 -9.67
CA ALA A 717 34.66 -16.57 -10.10
C ALA A 717 33.64 -15.48 -10.48
N LEU A 718 32.56 -15.84 -11.20
CA LEU A 718 31.51 -14.89 -11.54
C LEU A 718 30.73 -14.44 -10.30
N ARG A 719 30.49 -15.35 -9.36
CA ARG A 719 29.79 -15.08 -8.10
C ARG A 719 30.48 -14.01 -7.26
N ASP A 720 31.81 -13.94 -7.27
CA ASP A 720 32.55 -12.92 -6.49
C ASP A 720 32.16 -11.48 -6.88
N TYR A 721 31.62 -11.27 -8.09
CA TYR A 721 31.11 -9.98 -8.54
C TYR A 721 29.66 -9.69 -8.11
N THR A 722 28.91 -10.69 -7.65
CA THR A 722 27.50 -10.56 -7.26
C THR A 722 27.27 -10.73 -5.77
N THR A 723 28.05 -11.58 -5.10
CA THR A 723 27.91 -11.90 -3.69
C THR A 723 29.24 -12.41 -3.13
N ILE A 724 29.82 -11.67 -2.18
CA ILE A 724 31.07 -12.07 -1.51
C ILE A 724 30.84 -13.34 -0.67
N SER A 725 29.90 -13.31 0.27
CA SER A 725 29.47 -14.48 1.06
C SER A 725 27.96 -14.43 1.30
N VAL A 726 27.35 -15.60 1.52
CA VAL A 726 25.96 -15.64 2.01
C VAL A 726 25.88 -15.29 3.51
N SER A 727 24.66 -15.00 3.99
CA SER A 727 24.39 -14.76 5.41
C SER A 727 24.83 -15.96 6.26
N LEU A 728 25.61 -15.72 7.32
CA LEU A 728 26.03 -16.75 8.27
C LEU A 728 24.84 -17.35 9.04
N LEU A 729 23.76 -16.57 9.24
CA LEU A 729 22.53 -17.05 9.87
C LEU A 729 21.79 -17.98 8.91
N ASP A 730 21.64 -17.58 7.65
CA ASP A 730 20.96 -18.38 6.63
C ASP A 730 21.72 -19.69 6.38
N ASP A 731 23.06 -19.62 6.29
CA ASP A 731 23.93 -20.78 6.18
C ASP A 731 23.78 -21.72 7.39
N SER A 732 23.73 -21.17 8.61
CA SER A 732 23.57 -21.97 9.83
C SER A 732 22.24 -22.70 9.89
N VAL A 733 21.13 -22.00 9.60
CA VAL A 733 19.80 -22.59 9.54
C VAL A 733 19.72 -23.61 8.42
N ALA A 734 20.31 -23.32 7.26
CA ALA A 734 20.32 -24.22 6.12
C ALA A 734 21.10 -25.49 6.41
N ALA A 735 22.27 -25.37 7.02
CA ALA A 735 23.04 -26.51 7.47
C ALA A 735 22.14 -27.34 8.40
N PHE A 736 21.62 -26.75 9.48
CA PHE A 736 20.78 -27.44 10.45
C PHE A 736 19.62 -28.21 9.80
N ALA A 737 18.86 -27.56 8.91
CA ALA A 737 17.73 -28.16 8.21
C ALA A 737 18.12 -29.36 7.35
N LEU A 738 19.30 -29.32 6.71
CA LEU A 738 19.84 -30.40 5.88
C LEU A 738 20.67 -31.43 6.66
N SER A 739 20.64 -31.40 8.00
CA SER A 739 21.33 -32.40 8.81
C SER A 739 20.66 -33.77 8.72
N LYS A 740 21.43 -34.85 8.96
CA LYS A 740 20.93 -36.23 9.03
C LYS A 740 19.84 -36.42 10.10
N GLU A 741 19.82 -35.56 11.12
CA GLU A 741 18.84 -35.60 12.21
C GLU A 741 17.50 -34.96 11.85
N VAL A 742 17.53 -33.83 11.12
CA VAL A 742 16.36 -32.98 10.86
C VAL A 742 15.72 -33.28 9.52
N LEU A 743 16.53 -33.52 8.49
CA LEU A 743 16.07 -33.65 7.12
C LEU A 743 15.00 -34.74 6.91
N PRO A 744 15.12 -35.97 7.47
CA PRO A 744 14.11 -37.00 7.27
C PRO A 744 12.73 -36.57 7.79
N GLN A 745 12.68 -35.95 8.98
CA GLN A 745 11.43 -35.49 9.60
C GLN A 745 10.84 -34.29 8.84
N LEU A 746 11.69 -33.38 8.37
CA LEU A 746 11.29 -32.26 7.53
C LEU A 746 10.64 -32.74 6.22
N MET A 747 11.26 -33.71 5.56
CA MET A 747 10.74 -34.25 4.29
C MET A 747 9.47 -35.08 4.49
N GLU A 748 9.40 -35.91 5.53
CA GLU A 748 8.19 -36.67 5.87
C GLU A 748 6.99 -35.73 6.09
N ARG A 749 7.20 -34.63 6.84
CA ARG A 749 6.19 -33.59 7.03
C ARG A 749 5.75 -32.99 5.70
N ASN A 750 6.69 -32.52 4.89
CA ASN A 750 6.36 -31.79 3.66
C ASN A 750 5.66 -32.70 2.63
N LEU A 751 6.11 -33.94 2.49
CA LEU A 751 5.48 -34.94 1.62
C LEU A 751 4.05 -35.27 2.08
N ARG A 752 3.81 -35.40 3.39
CA ARG A 752 2.47 -35.62 3.94
C ARG A 752 1.51 -34.47 3.60
N LEU A 753 1.95 -33.22 3.77
CA LEU A 753 1.14 -32.04 3.43
C LEU A 753 0.84 -31.96 1.93
N CYS A 754 1.81 -32.33 1.09
CA CYS A 754 1.61 -32.40 -0.35
C CYS A 754 0.61 -33.49 -0.74
N ALA A 755 0.72 -34.69 -0.16
CA ALA A 755 -0.19 -35.80 -0.42
C ALA A 755 -1.64 -35.47 -0.04
N GLU A 756 -1.84 -34.78 1.09
CA GLU A 756 -3.16 -34.29 1.49
C GLU A 756 -3.69 -33.25 0.49
N SER A 757 -2.86 -32.29 0.09
CA SER A 757 -3.22 -31.26 -0.89
C SER A 757 -3.61 -31.86 -2.26
N ILE A 758 -2.86 -32.86 -2.73
CA ILE A 758 -3.16 -33.61 -3.96
C ILE A 758 -4.50 -34.32 -3.86
N THR A 759 -4.81 -34.90 -2.70
CA THR A 759 -6.10 -35.56 -2.46
C THR A 759 -7.25 -34.55 -2.56
N LEU A 760 -7.11 -33.37 -1.94
CA LEU A 760 -8.12 -32.30 -2.00
C LEU A 760 -8.34 -31.81 -3.44
N LEU A 761 -7.26 -31.59 -4.20
CA LEU A 761 -7.34 -31.18 -5.61
C LEU A 761 -7.96 -32.28 -6.48
N ASP A 762 -7.64 -33.55 -6.26
CA ASP A 762 -8.23 -34.66 -7.01
C ASP A 762 -9.75 -34.74 -6.81
N GLU A 763 -10.20 -34.57 -5.56
CA GLU A 763 -11.63 -34.51 -5.24
C GLU A 763 -12.31 -33.31 -5.87
N PHE A 764 -11.70 -32.12 -5.80
CA PHE A 764 -12.19 -30.91 -6.45
C PHE A 764 -12.32 -31.08 -7.96
N VAL A 765 -11.29 -31.58 -8.64
CA VAL A 765 -11.33 -31.81 -10.09
C VAL A 765 -12.39 -32.84 -10.46
N LYS A 766 -12.56 -33.92 -9.68
CA LYS A 766 -13.62 -34.93 -9.91
C LYS A 766 -15.03 -34.34 -9.77
N ARG A 767 -15.28 -33.53 -8.74
CA ARG A 767 -16.58 -32.85 -8.54
C ARG A 767 -16.88 -31.85 -9.66
N ASN A 768 -15.84 -31.21 -10.19
CA ASN A 768 -15.95 -30.18 -11.22
C ASN A 768 -15.54 -30.67 -12.62
N ALA A 769 -15.58 -31.98 -12.89
CA ALA A 769 -15.00 -32.60 -14.09
C ALA A 769 -15.57 -32.10 -15.44
N GLN A 770 -16.70 -31.39 -15.41
CA GLN A 770 -17.26 -30.73 -16.60
C GLN A 770 -16.41 -29.53 -17.04
N ARG A 771 -15.73 -28.87 -16.10
CA ARG A 771 -14.98 -27.63 -16.31
C ARG A 771 -13.52 -27.71 -15.88
N CYS A 772 -13.18 -28.57 -14.93
CA CYS A 772 -11.82 -28.70 -14.41
C CYS A 772 -11.15 -29.97 -14.93
N ARG A 773 -9.89 -29.88 -15.34
CA ARG A 773 -9.05 -31.03 -15.74
C ARG A 773 -7.63 -30.82 -15.26
N TRP A 774 -6.89 -31.90 -15.09
CA TRP A 774 -5.47 -31.83 -14.78
C TRP A 774 -4.77 -33.15 -15.08
N THR A 775 -3.45 -33.09 -15.22
CA THR A 775 -2.57 -34.23 -15.05
C THR A 775 -2.06 -34.24 -13.62
N LYS A 776 -2.26 -35.35 -12.90
CA LYS A 776 -1.82 -35.44 -11.50
C LYS A 776 -0.30 -35.23 -11.41
N PRO A 777 0.17 -34.32 -10.55
CA PRO A 777 1.60 -34.06 -10.41
C PRO A 777 2.29 -35.26 -9.75
N LYS A 778 3.40 -35.68 -10.35
CA LYS A 778 4.27 -36.75 -9.82
C LYS A 778 5.34 -36.22 -8.87
N GLY A 779 5.59 -34.92 -8.88
CA GLY A 779 6.46 -34.21 -7.96
C GLY A 779 6.13 -32.72 -7.90
N SER A 780 6.99 -31.94 -7.23
CA SER A 780 6.87 -30.49 -6.99
C SER A 780 5.87 -30.06 -5.90
N GLY A 781 5.86 -28.77 -5.58
CA GLY A 781 4.89 -28.14 -4.68
C GLY A 781 3.77 -27.40 -5.41
N VAL A 782 3.46 -27.78 -6.66
CA VAL A 782 2.44 -27.12 -7.48
C VAL A 782 1.66 -28.12 -8.35
N ALA A 783 0.44 -27.75 -8.73
CA ALA A 783 -0.40 -28.42 -9.71
C ALA A 783 -0.72 -27.46 -10.86
N PHE A 784 -0.93 -27.99 -12.07
CA PHE A 784 -1.38 -27.23 -13.23
C PHE A 784 -2.76 -27.70 -13.65
N VAL A 785 -3.79 -26.92 -13.32
CA VAL A 785 -5.20 -27.28 -13.44
C VAL A 785 -5.83 -26.45 -14.55
N GLN A 786 -6.42 -27.11 -15.54
CA GLN A 786 -7.24 -26.46 -16.55
C GLN A 786 -8.60 -26.08 -15.97
N ILE A 787 -9.05 -24.87 -16.28
CA ILE A 787 -10.42 -24.40 -16.07
C ILE A 787 -11.00 -24.08 -17.45
N LEU A 788 -12.13 -24.68 -17.80
CA LEU A 788 -12.83 -24.48 -19.07
C LEU A 788 -14.11 -23.65 -18.87
N ASN A 789 -14.63 -23.09 -19.96
CA ASN A 789 -15.97 -22.49 -19.99
C ASN A 789 -17.07 -23.55 -19.85
N LYS A 790 -18.32 -23.14 -19.59
CA LYS A 790 -19.45 -24.08 -19.41
C LYS A 790 -19.72 -24.95 -20.65
N ASP A 791 -19.45 -24.40 -21.84
CA ASP A 791 -19.53 -25.11 -23.13
C ASP A 791 -18.28 -25.96 -23.44
N ARG A 792 -17.33 -26.03 -22.49
CA ARG A 792 -16.02 -26.69 -22.61
C ARG A 792 -15.05 -26.03 -23.59
N SER A 793 -15.34 -24.81 -24.05
CA SER A 793 -14.35 -23.99 -24.76
C SER A 793 -13.23 -23.52 -23.83
N ALA A 794 -12.12 -23.08 -24.41
CA ALA A 794 -10.99 -22.54 -23.66
C ALA A 794 -11.40 -21.27 -22.89
N SER A 795 -11.12 -21.23 -21.59
CA SER A 795 -11.28 -20.03 -20.77
C SER A 795 -10.08 -19.08 -20.90
N ASP A 796 -10.30 -17.80 -20.67
CA ASP A 796 -9.22 -16.85 -20.39
C ASP A 796 -8.82 -16.94 -18.90
N ASP A 797 -7.69 -17.62 -18.65
CA ASP A 797 -7.14 -17.88 -17.32
C ASP A 797 -6.70 -16.61 -16.60
N LEU A 798 -6.27 -15.58 -17.33
CA LEU A 798 -5.90 -14.27 -16.77
C LEU A 798 -7.15 -13.50 -16.32
N VAL A 799 -8.21 -13.49 -17.13
CA VAL A 799 -9.51 -12.90 -16.76
C VAL A 799 -10.09 -13.64 -15.56
N PHE A 800 -10.04 -14.96 -15.54
CA PHE A 800 -10.46 -15.78 -14.41
C PHE A 800 -9.70 -15.39 -13.13
N SER A 801 -8.36 -15.40 -13.19
CA SER A 801 -7.50 -15.09 -12.05
C SER A 801 -7.74 -13.68 -11.50
N LYS A 802 -7.89 -12.68 -12.39
CA LYS A 802 -8.19 -11.29 -12.00
C LYS A 802 -9.53 -11.15 -11.30
N LYS A 803 -10.58 -11.76 -11.85
CA LYS A 803 -11.91 -11.72 -11.22
C LYS A 803 -11.92 -12.46 -9.88
N LEU A 804 -11.23 -13.60 -9.79
CA LEU A 804 -11.16 -14.37 -8.56
C LEU A 804 -10.51 -13.56 -7.42
N VAL A 805 -9.43 -12.81 -7.70
CA VAL A 805 -8.83 -11.94 -6.68
C VAL A 805 -9.70 -10.71 -6.38
N GLU A 806 -10.38 -10.14 -7.38
CA GLU A 806 -11.25 -8.96 -7.21
C GLU A 806 -12.49 -9.26 -6.37
N GLU A 807 -13.09 -10.44 -6.54
CA GLU A 807 -14.38 -10.79 -5.92
C GLU A 807 -14.27 -11.74 -4.73
N ALA A 808 -13.39 -12.74 -4.81
CA ALA A 808 -13.21 -13.74 -3.75
C ALA A 808 -11.93 -13.49 -2.93
N GLY A 809 -11.08 -12.56 -3.36
CA GLY A 809 -9.81 -12.29 -2.68
C GLY A 809 -8.83 -13.46 -2.76
N ILE A 810 -8.94 -14.36 -3.73
CA ILE A 810 -8.02 -15.50 -3.88
C ILE A 810 -7.09 -15.25 -5.06
N THR A 811 -5.78 -15.35 -4.83
CA THR A 811 -4.77 -15.24 -5.88
C THR A 811 -4.35 -16.62 -6.35
N VAL A 812 -4.55 -16.89 -7.64
CA VAL A 812 -4.00 -18.06 -8.37
C VAL A 812 -3.11 -17.54 -9.51
N ILE A 813 -2.17 -18.37 -9.98
CA ILE A 813 -1.23 -17.96 -11.03
C ILE A 813 -1.74 -18.40 -12.41
N PRO A 814 -2.09 -17.47 -13.32
CA PRO A 814 -2.51 -17.80 -14.68
C PRO A 814 -1.33 -18.34 -15.51
N GLY A 815 -1.55 -19.46 -16.17
CA GLY A 815 -0.60 -20.18 -17.01
C GLY A 815 -0.11 -19.34 -18.18
N SER A 816 -1.04 -18.75 -18.94
CA SER A 816 -0.76 -17.95 -20.13
C SER A 816 0.08 -16.70 -19.84
N TYR A 817 -0.09 -16.10 -18.66
CA TYR A 817 0.63 -14.90 -18.29
C TYR A 817 2.02 -15.19 -17.68
N SER A 818 2.15 -16.33 -16.98
CA SER A 818 3.31 -16.58 -16.11
C SER A 818 4.33 -17.57 -16.69
N PHE A 819 3.90 -18.42 -17.61
CA PHE A 819 4.72 -19.50 -18.17
C PHE A 819 4.81 -19.49 -19.69
N ALA A 820 3.88 -18.81 -20.38
CA ALA A 820 3.90 -18.73 -21.83
C ALA A 820 4.84 -17.63 -22.34
N GLU A 821 5.33 -17.77 -23.57
CA GLU A 821 6.00 -16.66 -24.25
C GLU A 821 5.03 -15.51 -24.53
N GLU A 822 5.55 -14.28 -24.58
CA GLU A 822 4.73 -13.10 -24.90
C GLU A 822 4.03 -13.28 -26.25
N GLY A 823 2.69 -13.23 -26.24
CA GLY A 823 1.86 -13.43 -27.42
C GLY A 823 1.49 -14.90 -27.72
N ALA A 824 2.04 -15.87 -26.99
CA ALA A 824 1.62 -17.26 -27.07
C ALA A 824 0.27 -17.47 -26.36
N ASN A 825 -0.58 -18.34 -26.92
CA ASN A 825 -1.92 -18.67 -26.41
C ASN A 825 -2.05 -20.15 -26.00
N ASP A 826 -0.92 -20.86 -25.92
CA ASP A 826 -0.79 -22.30 -25.71
C ASP A 826 -1.06 -22.76 -24.26
N LEU A 827 -0.91 -21.86 -23.29
CA LEU A 827 -1.20 -22.12 -21.88
C LEU A 827 -2.42 -21.35 -21.34
N LYS A 828 -3.24 -20.79 -22.24
CA LYS A 828 -4.59 -20.34 -21.87
C LYS A 828 -5.34 -21.51 -21.27
N VAL A 829 -6.28 -21.24 -20.37
CA VAL A 829 -7.03 -22.20 -19.53
C VAL A 829 -6.35 -22.70 -18.27
N TYR A 830 -5.04 -22.61 -18.12
CA TYR A 830 -4.37 -23.24 -16.98
C TYR A 830 -4.18 -22.29 -15.80
N LEU A 831 -4.39 -22.82 -14.60
CA LEU A 831 -4.05 -22.19 -13.34
C LEU A 831 -2.98 -23.03 -12.64
N ARG A 832 -1.90 -22.40 -12.20
CA ARG A 832 -0.95 -23.02 -11.27
C ARG A 832 -1.46 -22.81 -9.85
N ILE A 833 -1.71 -23.92 -9.16
CA ILE A 833 -2.23 -23.97 -7.79
C ILE A 833 -1.17 -24.59 -6.88
N GLU A 834 -1.00 -24.05 -5.69
CA GLU A 834 -0.10 -24.58 -4.65
C GLU A 834 -0.45 -26.01 -4.21
N ILE A 835 0.58 -26.82 -3.94
CA ILE A 835 0.51 -28.09 -3.22
C ILE A 835 1.42 -27.99 -1.98
N GLY A 836 0.87 -28.29 -0.81
CA GLY A 836 1.64 -28.36 0.45
C GLY A 836 1.07 -27.55 1.61
N SER A 837 -0.08 -26.90 1.42
CA SER A 837 -0.81 -26.14 2.44
C SER A 837 -2.29 -26.58 2.49
N PRO A 838 -2.61 -27.80 2.93
CA PRO A 838 -3.93 -28.41 2.76
C PRO A 838 -5.07 -27.61 3.41
N ASP A 839 -4.83 -26.98 4.56
CA ASP A 839 -5.85 -26.17 5.24
C ASP A 839 -6.22 -24.92 4.43
N ARG A 840 -5.22 -24.19 3.91
CA ARG A 840 -5.44 -23.04 3.03
C ARG A 840 -6.10 -23.45 1.72
N LEU A 841 -5.64 -24.56 1.15
CA LEU A 841 -6.17 -25.09 -0.08
C LEU A 841 -7.64 -25.47 0.07
N ARG A 842 -8.05 -26.06 1.21
CA ARG A 842 -9.45 -26.40 1.49
C ARG A 842 -10.36 -25.17 1.43
N GLU A 843 -9.93 -24.07 2.04
CA GLU A 843 -10.66 -22.80 2.00
C GLU A 843 -10.69 -22.20 0.59
N ALA A 844 -9.54 -22.18 -0.09
CA ALA A 844 -9.44 -21.63 -1.44
C ALA A 844 -10.29 -22.40 -2.47
N LEU A 845 -10.31 -23.73 -2.38
CA LEU A 845 -11.06 -24.57 -3.31
C LEU A 845 -12.57 -24.36 -3.22
N VAL A 846 -13.12 -24.00 -2.05
CA VAL A 846 -14.56 -23.68 -1.92
C VAL A 846 -14.92 -22.48 -2.77
N ALA A 847 -14.16 -21.39 -2.65
CA ALA A 847 -14.43 -20.17 -3.40
C ALA A 847 -14.05 -20.31 -4.89
N ILE A 848 -13.01 -21.08 -5.24
CA ILE A 848 -12.73 -21.44 -6.64
C ILE A 848 -13.90 -22.25 -7.22
N GLU A 849 -14.46 -23.21 -6.48
CA GLU A 849 -15.62 -24.02 -6.89
C GLU A 849 -16.86 -23.15 -7.13
N GLU A 850 -17.15 -22.21 -6.23
CA GLU A 850 -18.21 -21.22 -6.42
C GLU A 850 -17.98 -20.36 -7.67
N PHE A 851 -16.76 -19.90 -7.91
CA PHE A 851 -16.42 -19.09 -9.09
C PHE A 851 -16.57 -19.87 -10.39
N VAL A 852 -16.10 -21.11 -10.40
CA VAL A 852 -16.24 -22.07 -11.50
C VAL A 852 -17.72 -22.36 -11.78
N HIS A 853 -18.64 -22.21 -10.83
CA HIS A 853 -20.07 -22.38 -11.10
C HIS A 853 -20.79 -21.07 -11.47
N LYS A 854 -20.40 -19.95 -10.85
CA LYS A 854 -21.05 -18.63 -10.96
C LYS A 854 -20.96 -18.05 -12.38
N TYR A 855 -19.81 -18.15 -13.03
CA TYR A 855 -19.57 -17.47 -14.31
C TYR A 855 -19.75 -18.37 -15.52
N ASP A 856 -20.48 -17.88 -16.52
CA ASP A 856 -20.82 -18.67 -17.71
C ASP A 856 -19.66 -18.79 -18.71
N PHE A 857 -18.86 -17.72 -18.88
CA PHE A 857 -17.72 -17.65 -19.80
C PHE A 857 -16.68 -16.64 -19.29
N PHE A 858 -15.40 -16.94 -19.49
CA PHE A 858 -14.26 -16.07 -19.16
C PHE A 858 -13.44 -15.72 -20.39
#